data_AF-A0A0C3H4N3-F1
#
_entry.id   AF-A0A0C3H4N3-F1
#
_cell.length_a   1.000
_cell.length_b   1.000
_cell.length_c   1.000
_cell.angle_alpha   90.00
_cell.angle_beta   90.00
_cell.angle_gamma   90.00
#
_symmetry.space_group_name_H-M   'P 1'
#
loop_
_entity.id
_entity.type
_entity.pdbx_description
1 polymer ?
#
loop_
_entity_poly.entity_id
_entity_poly.type
_entity_poly.pdbx_seq_one_letter_code
_entity_poly.pdbx_strand_id
1 'polypeptide(L)'
;MYASLPVVVALLVGCVSASGLQQAVYWGQTPGQANLSHFCTASQGIDIIPLAFLSQFGAPYSPGGGFGDCDITVPQSAQISPACQQVARDIEYCQSQKKLIVLSLGGAAGNYGLSNQSDAETLAADLWDMYGPVQKGYTGPRPLGNVVLDGFDLDIENNVGAYNYIFLIWKLRELFATDRSKNYIISGAPQCVVPDASMGDMIFNSPFDYLFIQYYNTPTCSARGLISGYPPADGRNQYFTFDAWRQVTRVGYSQSIQSKLLIGLPASADAADNDEPYYLEPKEALELINEYRYHEGFAGVMLWDAGSSDMNVVDGGLDARLKSNRTPYNVQDHVQEAIDHANKQWTFRRMLSENPKQFGGTLADINTANIYPVDPNAQNARLLYFYIQQLTPRMASLDGQNTPSVLQNAILPLMMQSSLIPKIAVFEAAGFQEIFRTPDIAETRRMIALKGEILANVNTILKDFNKTYREAMHCVLHLVVLEYNWGNYNSIMAHIDGLKNMIKLRGGSIQKLHSPLLTKLLIAIDFETACCYEQDLSIIKPQDVSGFTSSQCPESFENPFHYSGAPFATVLAKLNLSPPLAAILDDLRRLTSLVTNFFATKSDSNAPTHQQQSIIISNDAIRIQKSALSLPAASASPYSPSDLISEIIRITAIVYSTALTLRLPISFVYSPAQRLKVYDAFSRISLSDWKIMPGVYVWALMVATPGSGTNVQGRLLRFNQTLAVICMKLRDFGFMVDCLRTFWRVQRWIVGDIGKGEEGRIGDA
;
A
#
# COMPACT_ATOMS: atom_id res chain seq x y z
N MET A 1 9.57 -4.18 18.98
CA MET A 1 9.76 -5.12 17.86
C MET A 1 8.38 -5.37 17.26
N TYR A 2 7.90 -4.41 16.46
CA TYR A 2 6.52 -4.33 16.00
C TYR A 2 6.49 -4.54 14.49
N ALA A 3 6.07 -5.73 14.09
CA ALA A 3 5.72 -6.11 12.72
C ALA A 3 4.44 -6.96 12.89
N SER A 4 3.36 -6.79 12.16
CA SER A 4 3.18 -6.19 10.85
C SER A 4 1.68 -5.95 10.66
N LEU A 5 1.32 -5.10 9.71
CA LEU A 5 -0.05 -4.60 9.52
C LEU A 5 -0.70 -5.08 8.20
N PRO A 6 -1.00 -6.39 7.95
CA PRO A 6 -1.35 -6.72 6.58
C PRO A 6 -2.23 -7.96 6.28
N VAL A 7 -3.33 -7.78 5.56
CA VAL A 7 -4.04 -8.86 4.84
C VAL A 7 -4.36 -8.32 3.45
N VAL A 8 -4.89 -7.11 3.32
CA VAL A 8 -4.91 -6.37 2.03
C VAL A 8 -3.56 -5.71 1.69
N VAL A 9 -2.83 -5.36 2.74
CA VAL A 9 -1.41 -5.03 2.67
C VAL A 9 -0.56 -6.30 2.52
N ALA A 10 -1.00 -7.43 3.07
CA ALA A 10 -0.18 -8.64 2.98
C ALA A 10 -0.26 -9.17 1.58
N LEU A 11 -1.40 -9.01 0.90
CA LEU A 11 -1.60 -9.28 -0.52
C LEU A 11 -0.54 -8.65 -1.45
N LEU A 12 0.31 -7.71 -0.99
CA LEU A 12 1.25 -6.93 -1.81
C LEU A 12 2.72 -6.94 -1.42
N VAL A 13 3.11 -7.41 -0.23
CA VAL A 13 4.55 -7.43 0.17
C VAL A 13 5.29 -8.66 -0.37
N GLY A 14 4.63 -9.52 -1.16
CA GLY A 14 5.25 -10.70 -1.79
C GLY A 14 6.04 -10.42 -3.08
N CYS A 15 5.91 -9.22 -3.66
CA CYS A 15 6.64 -8.74 -4.83
C CYS A 15 6.51 -7.22 -4.88
N VAL A 16 7.60 -6.51 -4.59
CA VAL A 16 8.03 -5.19 -5.11
C VAL A 16 8.98 -4.62 -4.06
N SER A 17 10.28 -4.75 -4.32
CA SER A 17 11.28 -3.87 -3.73
C SER A 17 11.22 -2.57 -4.54
N ALA A 18 10.52 -1.54 -4.07
CA ALA A 18 10.58 -0.21 -4.67
C ALA A 18 10.65 0.85 -3.58
N SER A 19 11.80 1.51 -3.48
CA SER A 19 11.93 2.84 -2.88
C SER A 19 10.94 3.78 -3.57
N GLY A 20 10.27 4.67 -2.82
CA GLY A 20 9.46 5.73 -3.42
C GLY A 20 10.26 6.60 -4.40
N LEU A 21 9.56 7.27 -5.32
CA LEU A 21 10.19 8.26 -6.21
C LEU A 21 10.74 9.42 -5.36
N GLN A 22 11.96 9.83 -5.66
CA GLN A 22 12.70 10.87 -4.94
C GLN A 22 12.83 12.12 -5.81
N GLN A 23 12.79 13.29 -5.18
CA GLN A 23 13.01 14.56 -5.86
C GLN A 23 14.30 15.22 -5.37
N ALA A 24 15.19 15.54 -6.32
CA ALA A 24 16.36 16.37 -6.10
C ALA A 24 16.13 17.77 -6.67
N VAL A 25 16.55 18.83 -5.99
CA VAL A 25 16.46 20.20 -6.52
C VAL A 25 17.72 20.96 -6.13
N TYR A 26 18.42 21.52 -7.12
CA TYR A 26 19.59 22.37 -6.89
C TYR A 26 19.18 23.68 -6.22
N TRP A 27 20.00 24.19 -5.31
CA TRP A 27 19.77 25.47 -4.65
C TRP A 27 21.06 26.28 -4.60
N GLY A 28 21.01 27.55 -5.01
CA GLY A 28 22.10 28.50 -4.75
C GLY A 28 22.41 29.49 -5.87
N GLN A 29 21.87 29.32 -7.08
CA GLN A 29 22.31 30.09 -8.25
C GLN A 29 21.26 31.07 -8.79
N THR A 30 20.00 30.99 -8.35
CA THR A 30 18.97 31.93 -8.77
C THR A 30 19.07 33.25 -8.00
N PRO A 31 19.18 34.42 -8.68
CA PRO A 31 19.20 35.71 -8.01
C PRO A 31 17.92 35.97 -7.20
N GLY A 32 18.07 36.38 -5.93
CA GLY A 32 16.94 36.71 -5.06
C GLY A 32 16.12 35.50 -4.59
N GLN A 33 16.63 34.27 -4.76
CA GLN A 33 15.98 33.05 -4.27
C GLN A 33 15.76 33.08 -2.75
N ALA A 34 14.73 32.34 -2.29
CA ALA A 34 14.46 32.20 -0.87
C ALA A 34 15.58 31.48 -0.12
N ASN A 35 15.62 31.66 1.21
CA ASN A 35 16.52 30.92 2.10
C ASN A 35 16.34 29.41 1.95
N LEU A 36 17.41 28.64 2.15
CA LEU A 36 17.41 27.17 2.02
C LEU A 36 16.29 26.51 2.86
N SER A 37 16.04 27.01 4.06
CA SER A 37 14.97 26.52 4.95
C SER A 37 13.58 26.56 4.32
N HIS A 38 13.30 27.49 3.39
CA HIS A 38 12.04 27.56 2.65
C HIS A 38 11.75 26.26 1.88
N PHE A 39 12.80 25.73 1.23
CA PHE A 39 12.76 24.52 0.42
C PHE A 39 12.79 23.24 1.26
N CYS A 40 12.95 23.37 2.57
CA CYS A 40 13.14 22.25 3.48
C CYS A 40 11.90 21.81 4.24
N THR A 41 10.76 22.46 4.04
CA THR A 41 9.50 21.99 4.63
C THR A 41 9.01 20.72 3.92
N ALA A 42 8.22 19.93 4.64
CA ALA A 42 7.62 18.71 4.09
C ALA A 42 6.61 18.97 2.97
N SER A 43 6.13 20.21 2.81
CA SER A 43 5.22 20.61 1.73
C SER A 43 5.94 20.84 0.40
N GLN A 44 7.26 21.02 0.41
CA GLN A 44 8.04 21.28 -0.81
C GLN A 44 8.26 20.02 -1.66
N GLY A 45 8.06 18.82 -1.11
CA GLY A 45 8.25 17.56 -1.86
C GLY A 45 9.70 17.20 -2.18
N ILE A 46 10.68 17.98 -1.72
CA ILE A 46 12.11 17.77 -2.01
C ILE A 46 12.76 16.83 -0.98
N ASP A 47 13.48 15.82 -1.46
CA ASP A 47 14.22 14.83 -0.64
C ASP A 47 15.72 15.12 -0.58
N ILE A 48 16.30 15.62 -1.69
CA ILE A 48 17.75 15.86 -1.84
C ILE A 48 17.96 17.30 -2.34
N ILE A 49 18.87 18.05 -1.71
CA ILE A 49 19.23 19.40 -2.14
C ILE A 49 20.75 19.48 -2.32
N PRO A 50 21.24 19.49 -3.57
CA PRO A 50 22.61 19.89 -3.87
C PRO A 50 22.78 21.41 -3.72
N LEU A 51 23.75 21.81 -2.90
CA LEU A 51 24.15 23.21 -2.71
C LEU A 51 25.11 23.62 -3.83
N ALA A 52 24.63 24.45 -4.74
CA ALA A 52 25.33 24.88 -5.93
C ALA A 52 25.96 26.27 -5.74
N PHE A 53 27.29 26.46 -5.70
CA PHE A 53 28.34 25.47 -5.93
C PHE A 53 29.65 25.76 -5.17
N LEU A 54 30.45 24.71 -4.98
CA LEU A 54 31.92 24.79 -4.88
C LEU A 54 32.50 24.77 -6.30
N SER A 55 32.77 25.95 -6.87
CA SER A 55 33.14 26.15 -8.28
C SER A 55 34.62 26.51 -8.50
N GLN A 56 35.44 26.42 -7.46
CA GLN A 56 36.90 26.62 -7.53
C GLN A 56 37.61 25.52 -6.74
N PHE A 57 38.47 24.74 -7.39
CA PHE A 57 39.29 23.71 -6.74
C PHE A 57 40.36 23.13 -7.67
N GLY A 58 41.37 22.50 -7.08
CA GLY A 58 42.48 21.88 -7.79
C GLY A 58 43.53 22.89 -8.23
N ALA A 59 44.79 22.47 -8.28
CA ALA A 59 45.92 23.38 -8.41
C ALA A 59 45.82 24.26 -9.69
N PRO A 60 46.02 25.59 -9.60
CA PRO A 60 46.49 26.36 -8.44
C PRO A 60 45.38 26.91 -7.52
N TYR A 61 44.12 26.54 -7.72
CA TYR A 61 42.97 27.07 -7.00
C TYR A 61 42.73 26.35 -5.66
N SER A 62 42.42 27.13 -4.63
CA SER A 62 41.94 26.59 -3.35
C SER A 62 40.43 26.33 -3.42
N PRO A 63 39.88 25.40 -2.61
CA PRO A 63 38.45 25.17 -2.51
C PRO A 63 37.67 26.47 -2.25
N GLY A 64 36.71 26.78 -3.12
CA GLY A 64 35.91 27.99 -3.02
C GLY A 64 34.71 28.02 -3.97
N GLY A 65 33.88 29.05 -3.84
CA GLY A 65 32.59 29.15 -4.53
C GLY A 65 31.55 29.87 -3.69
N GLY A 66 30.27 29.65 -3.99
CA GLY A 66 29.16 30.20 -3.22
C GLY A 66 27.80 29.68 -3.66
N PHE A 67 26.84 29.76 -2.74
CA PHE A 67 25.43 29.43 -2.94
C PHE A 67 24.55 30.44 -2.20
N GLY A 68 23.57 31.02 -2.88
CA GLY A 68 22.84 32.18 -2.40
C GLY A 68 23.82 33.31 -2.05
N ASP A 69 23.64 33.93 -0.88
CA ASP A 69 24.55 34.97 -0.39
C ASP A 69 25.77 34.41 0.39
N CYS A 70 25.89 33.08 0.52
CA CYS A 70 27.01 32.46 1.24
C CYS A 70 28.21 32.24 0.31
N ASP A 71 29.27 33.03 0.51
CA ASP A 71 30.60 32.82 -0.07
C ASP A 71 31.39 31.81 0.79
N ILE A 72 31.85 30.72 0.17
CA ILE A 72 32.62 29.66 0.81
C ILE A 72 34.11 29.65 0.41
N THR A 73 34.59 30.73 -0.22
CA THR A 73 35.96 30.84 -0.72
C THR A 73 37.00 30.95 0.40
N VAL A 74 38.04 30.11 0.32
CA VAL A 74 39.17 30.08 1.26
C VAL A 74 40.32 30.97 0.75
N PRO A 75 41.04 31.73 1.61
CA PRO A 75 40.96 31.74 3.08
C PRO A 75 40.12 32.92 3.58
N GLN A 76 38.86 32.66 3.91
CA GLN A 76 38.05 33.63 4.66
C GLN A 76 38.82 34.07 5.92
N SER A 77 38.87 35.38 6.17
CA SER A 77 39.23 35.96 7.46
C SER A 77 38.47 35.24 8.58
N ALA A 78 39.03 35.17 9.79
CA ALA A 78 38.63 34.31 10.92
C ALA A 78 37.14 34.27 11.37
N GLN A 79 36.20 34.92 10.68
CA GLN A 79 34.77 34.90 10.97
C GLN A 79 33.93 34.47 9.76
N ILE A 80 33.11 33.44 9.96
CA ILE A 80 32.10 32.96 9.01
C ILE A 80 31.09 34.08 8.75
N SER A 81 30.79 34.35 7.47
CA SER A 81 29.85 35.42 7.09
C SER A 81 28.44 35.18 7.67
N PRO A 82 27.66 36.23 7.98
CA PRO A 82 26.28 36.07 8.47
C PRO A 82 25.39 35.23 7.52
N ALA A 83 25.61 35.35 6.21
CA ALA A 83 24.90 34.56 5.21
C ALA A 83 25.24 33.06 5.33
N CYS A 84 26.52 32.70 5.48
CA CYS A 84 26.92 31.31 5.68
C CYS A 84 26.49 30.75 7.04
N GLN A 85 26.42 31.58 8.08
CA GLN A 85 25.83 31.17 9.36
C GLN A 85 24.32 30.88 9.22
N GLN A 86 23.60 31.61 8.37
CA GLN A 86 22.19 31.33 8.08
C GLN A 86 22.05 30.02 7.31
N VAL A 87 22.86 29.80 6.26
CA VAL A 87 22.84 28.53 5.52
C VAL A 87 23.16 27.35 6.42
N ALA A 88 24.15 27.48 7.32
CA ALA A 88 24.47 26.45 8.32
C ALA A 88 23.25 26.06 9.18
N ARG A 89 22.53 27.05 9.74
CA ARG A 89 21.28 26.79 10.50
C ARG A 89 20.20 26.13 9.64
N ASP A 90 20.08 26.57 8.40
CA ASP A 90 19.08 26.03 7.48
C ASP A 90 19.38 24.57 7.14
N ILE A 91 20.65 24.19 6.95
CA ILE A 91 21.05 22.79 6.71
C ILE A 91 20.63 21.90 7.87
N GLU A 92 20.92 22.29 9.10
CA GLU A 92 20.51 21.51 10.29
C GLU A 92 18.99 21.37 10.37
N TYR A 93 18.26 22.44 10.03
CA TYR A 93 16.81 22.39 9.91
C TYR A 93 16.38 21.39 8.82
N CYS A 94 16.95 21.44 7.62
CA CYS A 94 16.63 20.52 6.54
C CYS A 94 16.90 19.05 6.89
N GLN A 95 18.02 18.79 7.55
CA GLN A 95 18.37 17.45 8.04
C GLN A 95 17.39 16.98 9.13
N SER A 96 16.91 17.88 10.00
CA SER A 96 15.84 17.58 10.95
C SER A 96 14.52 17.20 10.26
N GLN A 97 14.30 17.73 9.05
CA GLN A 97 13.18 17.39 8.16
C GLN A 97 13.48 16.15 7.28
N LYS A 98 14.58 15.44 7.55
CA LYS A 98 15.02 14.22 6.85
C LYS A 98 15.40 14.43 5.37
N LYS A 99 15.85 15.63 5.01
CA LYS A 99 16.40 15.90 3.68
C LYS A 99 17.89 15.62 3.65
N LEU A 100 18.38 15.14 2.52
CA LEU A 100 19.82 14.99 2.27
C LEU A 100 20.34 16.28 1.67
N ILE A 101 21.30 16.92 2.33
CA ILE A 101 21.96 18.13 1.86
C ILE A 101 23.40 17.81 1.47
N VAL A 102 23.70 17.92 0.18
CA VAL A 102 25.03 17.60 -0.38
C VAL A 102 25.66 18.86 -0.94
N LEU A 103 26.99 18.99 -0.87
CA LEU A 103 27.69 20.08 -1.54
C LEU A 103 27.96 19.70 -2.99
N SER A 104 27.53 20.53 -3.94
CA SER A 104 27.77 20.31 -5.36
C SER A 104 29.06 20.98 -5.83
N LEU A 105 29.92 20.19 -6.47
CA LEU A 105 31.21 20.60 -6.99
C LEU A 105 31.12 20.79 -8.51
N GLY A 106 31.62 21.93 -8.99
CA GLY A 106 31.69 22.25 -10.41
C GLY A 106 30.67 23.31 -10.83
N GLY A 107 29.74 22.92 -11.71
CA GLY A 107 28.78 23.77 -12.40
C GLY A 107 29.29 24.30 -13.74
N ALA A 108 28.39 24.90 -14.54
CA ALA A 108 28.68 25.40 -15.89
C ALA A 108 29.81 26.44 -15.99
N ALA A 109 30.09 27.15 -14.89
CA ALA A 109 31.14 28.15 -14.79
C ALA A 109 32.00 27.93 -13.54
N GLY A 110 33.30 28.27 -13.63
CA GLY A 110 34.22 28.13 -12.51
C GLY A 110 35.65 27.86 -12.96
N ASN A 111 36.55 27.78 -11.99
CA ASN A 111 37.96 27.47 -12.19
C ASN A 111 38.29 26.19 -11.43
N TYR A 112 37.99 25.05 -12.05
CA TYR A 112 38.14 23.76 -11.40
C TYR A 112 38.69 22.67 -12.33
N GLY A 113 39.44 21.74 -11.76
CA GLY A 113 40.02 20.60 -12.46
C GLY A 113 41.08 19.88 -11.64
N LEU A 114 41.26 18.59 -11.87
CA LEU A 114 42.20 17.75 -11.13
C LEU A 114 43.32 17.27 -12.05
N SER A 115 44.58 17.54 -11.71
CA SER A 115 45.70 17.21 -12.61
C SER A 115 46.20 15.77 -12.46
N ASN A 116 46.10 15.22 -11.25
CA ASN A 116 46.61 13.89 -10.91
C ASN A 116 45.88 13.31 -9.66
N GLN A 117 46.20 12.06 -9.32
CA GLN A 117 45.64 11.37 -8.15
C GLN A 117 45.90 12.10 -6.82
N SER A 118 47.11 12.64 -6.63
CA SER A 118 47.46 13.35 -5.39
C SER A 118 46.62 14.60 -5.21
N ASP A 119 46.37 15.37 -6.27
CA ASP A 119 45.50 16.54 -6.24
C ASP A 119 44.06 16.14 -5.85
N ALA A 120 43.56 15.03 -6.41
CA ALA A 120 42.23 14.51 -6.15
C ALA A 120 42.06 14.02 -4.70
N GLU A 121 43.03 13.28 -4.18
CA GLU A 121 43.02 12.81 -2.79
C GLU A 121 43.18 13.95 -1.78
N THR A 122 43.96 14.97 -2.12
CA THR A 122 44.11 16.19 -1.31
C THR A 122 42.77 16.93 -1.24
N LEU A 123 42.11 17.13 -2.37
CA LEU A 123 40.77 17.74 -2.39
C LEU A 123 39.76 16.92 -1.58
N ALA A 124 39.79 15.59 -1.66
CA ALA A 124 38.92 14.73 -0.86
C ALA A 124 39.10 14.96 0.65
N ALA A 125 40.36 15.06 1.09
CA ALA A 125 40.71 15.33 2.48
C ALA A 125 40.25 16.74 2.90
N ASP A 126 40.50 17.76 2.06
CA ASP A 126 40.06 19.13 2.33
C ASP A 126 38.53 19.22 2.48
N LEU A 127 37.77 18.60 1.56
CA LEU A 127 36.30 18.57 1.63
C LEU A 127 35.80 17.89 2.90
N TRP A 128 36.43 16.79 3.30
CA TRP A 128 36.06 16.06 4.51
C TRP A 128 36.38 16.85 5.78
N ASP A 129 37.53 17.51 5.82
CA ASP A 129 37.96 18.36 6.92
C ASP A 129 37.09 19.62 7.05
N MET A 130 36.65 20.19 5.92
CA MET A 130 35.86 21.42 5.86
C MET A 130 34.36 21.18 6.12
N TYR A 131 33.78 20.09 5.59
CA TYR A 131 32.32 19.87 5.54
C TYR A 131 31.84 18.54 6.14
N GLY A 132 32.75 17.61 6.43
CA GLY A 132 32.48 16.37 7.16
C GLY A 132 32.44 16.58 8.69
N PRO A 133 32.44 15.49 9.48
CA PRO A 133 32.48 15.55 10.94
C PRO A 133 33.58 16.44 11.48
N VAL A 134 33.29 17.17 12.56
CA VAL A 134 34.29 18.01 13.24
C VAL A 134 35.41 17.13 13.79
N GLN A 135 36.61 17.30 13.26
CA GLN A 135 37.77 16.52 13.65
C GLN A 135 38.51 17.15 14.83
N LYS A 136 38.96 16.31 15.77
CA LYS A 136 39.72 16.77 16.93
C LYS A 136 41.10 17.28 16.48
N GLY A 137 41.35 18.58 16.71
CA GLY A 137 42.64 19.21 16.42
C GLY A 137 42.74 19.86 15.04
N TYR A 138 41.71 19.76 14.20
CA TYR A 138 41.64 20.54 12.97
C TYR A 138 41.35 22.02 13.28
N THR A 139 42.21 22.90 12.78
CA THR A 139 42.09 24.36 12.95
C THR A 139 41.99 25.10 11.61
N GLY A 140 41.77 24.36 10.51
CA GLY A 140 41.58 24.93 9.18
C GLY A 140 40.18 25.54 8.99
N PRO A 141 39.89 26.06 7.80
CA PRO A 141 38.64 26.74 7.51
C PRO A 141 37.44 25.77 7.56
N ARG A 142 36.32 26.21 8.14
CA ARG A 142 35.02 25.53 8.04
C ARG A 142 33.95 26.55 7.64
N PRO A 143 33.70 26.74 6.33
CA PRO A 143 32.84 27.82 5.83
C PRO A 143 31.39 27.77 6.35
N LEU A 144 30.91 26.58 6.73
CA LEU A 144 29.58 26.37 7.32
C LEU A 144 29.63 26.05 8.82
N GLY A 145 30.75 26.36 9.48
CA GLY A 145 30.97 26.08 10.89
C GLY A 145 30.95 24.57 11.18
N ASN A 146 30.28 24.17 12.25
CA ASN A 146 30.28 22.77 12.73
C ASN A 146 29.25 21.86 12.04
N VAL A 147 28.51 22.38 11.06
CA VAL A 147 27.54 21.59 10.31
C VAL A 147 28.24 20.48 9.54
N VAL A 148 27.60 19.32 9.48
CA VAL A 148 28.08 18.13 8.77
C VAL A 148 27.12 17.83 7.63
N LEU A 149 27.60 17.92 6.38
CA LEU A 149 26.78 17.65 5.20
C LEU A 149 26.45 16.15 5.07
N ASP A 150 25.49 15.82 4.21
CA ASP A 150 25.07 14.43 3.93
C ASP A 150 25.90 13.78 2.81
N GLY A 151 26.81 14.52 2.19
CA GLY A 151 27.63 14.00 1.10
C GLY A 151 28.08 15.08 0.11
N PHE A 152 28.50 14.61 -1.07
CA PHE A 152 29.00 15.45 -2.15
C PHE A 152 28.33 15.08 -3.48
N ASP A 153 28.03 16.11 -4.26
CA ASP A 153 27.52 16.01 -5.63
C ASP A 153 28.61 16.45 -6.61
N LEU A 154 28.76 15.72 -7.72
CA LEU A 154 29.73 16.05 -8.77
C LEU A 154 28.97 16.50 -10.01
N ASP A 155 29.00 17.81 -10.27
CA ASP A 155 28.42 18.45 -11.44
C ASP A 155 29.54 19.00 -12.34
N ILE A 156 30.29 18.08 -12.95
CA ILE A 156 31.51 18.40 -13.69
C ILE A 156 31.16 18.56 -15.17
N GLU A 157 31.33 19.76 -15.71
CA GLU A 157 30.86 20.09 -17.07
C GLU A 157 31.97 20.56 -18.04
N ASN A 158 33.22 20.63 -17.59
CA ASN A 158 34.32 21.24 -18.36
C ASN A 158 35.36 20.25 -18.94
N ASN A 159 35.20 18.94 -18.70
CA ASN A 159 36.12 17.86 -19.10
C ASN A 159 37.56 17.97 -18.54
N VAL A 160 37.89 18.94 -17.69
CA VAL A 160 39.26 19.17 -17.21
C VAL A 160 39.62 18.15 -16.15
N GLY A 161 40.51 17.21 -16.50
CA GLY A 161 40.99 16.20 -15.56
C GLY A 161 39.94 15.13 -15.20
N ALA A 162 38.94 14.92 -16.06
CA ALA A 162 37.80 14.02 -15.85
C ALA A 162 38.16 12.64 -15.23
N TYR A 163 39.26 12.03 -15.67
CA TYR A 163 39.72 10.74 -15.13
C TYR A 163 40.10 10.81 -13.64
N ASN A 164 40.66 11.93 -13.18
CA ASN A 164 41.19 12.05 -11.82
C ASN A 164 40.09 12.12 -10.74
N TYR A 165 38.84 12.43 -11.10
CA TYR A 165 37.71 12.42 -10.17
C TYR A 165 37.39 11.01 -9.62
N ILE A 166 37.83 9.95 -10.30
CA ILE A 166 37.74 8.58 -9.78
C ILE A 166 38.46 8.48 -8.42
N PHE A 167 39.67 9.04 -8.34
CA PHE A 167 40.46 9.02 -7.11
C PHE A 167 39.83 9.85 -5.99
N LEU A 168 39.24 10.99 -6.33
CA LEU A 168 38.46 11.81 -5.40
C LEU A 168 37.31 11.00 -4.77
N ILE A 169 36.49 10.34 -5.59
CA ILE A 169 35.33 9.57 -5.13
C ILE A 169 35.75 8.40 -4.23
N TRP A 170 36.76 7.63 -4.64
CA TRP A 170 37.25 6.51 -3.83
C TRP A 170 37.85 6.99 -2.51
N LYS A 171 38.57 8.12 -2.51
CA LYS A 171 39.11 8.70 -1.29
C LYS A 171 38.00 9.22 -0.37
N LEU A 172 36.97 9.86 -0.90
CA LEU A 172 35.79 10.26 -0.12
C LEU A 172 35.10 9.03 0.50
N ARG A 173 34.95 7.92 -0.22
CA ARG A 173 34.38 6.68 0.35
C ARG A 173 35.23 6.10 1.48
N GLU A 174 36.55 6.16 1.37
CA GLU A 174 37.47 5.77 2.47
C GLU A 174 37.25 6.66 3.69
N LEU A 175 37.16 7.98 3.49
CA LEU A 175 36.93 8.95 4.56
C LEU A 175 35.55 8.79 5.21
N PHE A 176 34.50 8.54 4.42
CA PHE A 176 33.15 8.25 4.92
C PHE A 176 33.13 7.06 5.86
N ALA A 177 33.95 6.02 5.59
CA ALA A 177 34.04 4.84 6.45
C ALA A 177 34.65 5.13 7.84
N THR A 178 35.28 6.29 8.03
CA THR A 178 35.84 6.72 9.33
C THR A 178 34.77 7.22 10.30
N ASP A 179 33.59 7.63 9.80
CA ASP A 179 32.46 8.04 10.61
C ASP A 179 31.29 7.05 10.49
N ARG A 180 30.93 6.41 11.61
CA ARG A 180 29.83 5.45 11.67
C ARG A 180 28.50 6.06 12.14
N SER A 181 28.49 7.36 12.46
CA SER A 181 27.31 8.03 13.01
C SER A 181 26.29 8.43 11.94
N LYS A 182 26.75 8.53 10.68
CA LYS A 182 25.97 9.02 9.55
C LYS A 182 26.30 8.22 8.28
N ASN A 183 25.32 8.08 7.40
CA ASN A 183 25.54 7.55 6.05
C ASN A 183 25.70 8.72 5.10
N TYR A 184 26.82 8.74 4.36
CA TYR A 184 27.12 9.78 3.39
C TYR A 184 26.87 9.29 1.96
N ILE A 185 26.35 10.18 1.11
CA ILE A 185 26.05 9.88 -0.28
C ILE A 185 27.00 10.57 -1.26
N ILE A 186 27.18 9.97 -2.43
CA ILE A 186 27.82 10.60 -3.59
C ILE A 186 26.82 10.62 -4.74
N SER A 187 26.51 11.81 -5.24
CA SER A 187 25.69 11.99 -6.45
C SER A 187 26.52 12.59 -7.58
N GLY A 188 25.98 12.52 -8.79
CA GLY A 188 26.57 13.21 -9.94
C GLY A 188 25.53 13.61 -10.97
N ALA A 189 25.83 14.62 -11.78
CA ALA A 189 24.89 15.20 -12.73
C ALA A 189 25.40 15.18 -14.18
N PRO A 190 25.54 13.99 -14.80
CA PRO A 190 25.97 13.90 -16.20
C PRO A 190 24.92 14.52 -17.13
N GLN A 191 25.34 15.00 -18.30
CA GLN A 191 24.39 15.33 -19.37
C GLN A 191 23.81 14.06 -19.99
N CYS A 192 22.81 14.22 -20.87
CA CYS A 192 22.10 13.07 -21.42
C CYS A 192 22.92 12.18 -22.37
N VAL A 193 24.06 12.63 -22.90
CA VAL A 193 24.87 11.83 -23.85
C VAL A 193 25.48 10.61 -23.14
N VAL A 194 25.51 9.46 -23.82
CA VAL A 194 26.11 8.23 -23.29
C VAL A 194 27.28 7.76 -24.17
N PRO A 195 28.52 7.68 -23.64
CA PRO A 195 28.94 8.19 -22.34
C PRO A 195 29.01 9.72 -22.31
N ASP A 196 28.79 10.31 -21.12
CA ASP A 196 29.04 11.73 -20.89
C ASP A 196 30.54 12.04 -20.98
N ALA A 197 30.90 13.17 -21.59
CA ALA A 197 32.30 13.52 -21.86
C ALA A 197 33.11 13.83 -20.59
N SER A 198 32.47 14.40 -19.57
CA SER A 198 33.11 14.76 -18.29
C SER A 198 33.00 13.61 -17.29
N MET A 199 31.87 12.91 -17.32
CA MET A 199 31.43 12.05 -16.23
C MET A 199 31.38 10.56 -16.57
N GLY A 200 31.34 10.18 -17.85
CA GLY A 200 31.11 8.80 -18.26
C GLY A 200 32.09 7.80 -17.64
N ASP A 201 33.40 8.08 -17.74
CA ASP A 201 34.44 7.22 -17.18
C ASP A 201 34.38 7.19 -15.64
N MET A 202 34.13 8.32 -14.98
CA MET A 202 34.07 8.33 -13.52
C MET A 202 32.84 7.61 -12.97
N ILE A 203 31.69 7.71 -13.63
CA ILE A 203 30.47 6.98 -13.27
C ILE A 203 30.70 5.48 -13.41
N PHE A 204 31.34 5.05 -14.48
CA PHE A 204 31.61 3.64 -14.71
C PHE A 204 32.59 3.04 -13.69
N ASN A 205 33.62 3.81 -13.29
CA ASN A 205 34.73 3.33 -12.46
C ASN A 205 34.63 3.69 -10.96
N SER A 206 33.56 4.36 -10.53
CA SER A 206 33.38 4.78 -9.14
C SER A 206 31.96 4.52 -8.63
N PRO A 207 31.77 4.31 -7.31
CA PRO A 207 30.45 4.02 -6.74
C PRO A 207 29.65 5.31 -6.50
N PHE A 208 28.69 5.60 -7.38
CA PHE A 208 27.67 6.64 -7.17
C PHE A 208 26.38 6.08 -6.54
N ASP A 209 25.78 6.85 -5.62
CA ASP A 209 24.47 6.54 -5.04
C ASP A 209 23.33 7.08 -5.91
N TYR A 210 23.50 8.26 -6.49
CA TYR A 210 22.50 8.93 -7.34
C TYR A 210 23.14 9.51 -8.60
N LEU A 211 22.39 9.52 -9.70
CA LEU A 211 22.74 10.19 -10.94
C LEU A 211 21.56 11.09 -11.36
N PHE A 212 21.80 12.40 -11.40
CA PHE A 212 20.86 13.44 -11.80
C PHE A 212 21.07 13.77 -13.29
N ILE A 213 20.64 12.87 -14.18
CA ILE A 213 20.98 12.96 -15.61
C ILE A 213 20.26 14.17 -16.24
N GLN A 214 21.01 15.15 -16.73
CA GLN A 214 20.48 16.40 -17.27
C GLN A 214 19.92 16.17 -18.69
N TYR A 215 18.59 16.22 -18.84
CA TYR A 215 17.88 16.03 -20.11
C TYR A 215 17.48 17.36 -20.79
N TYR A 216 18.31 18.39 -20.63
CA TYR A 216 18.18 19.72 -21.21
C TYR A 216 19.56 20.22 -21.71
N ASN A 217 19.62 21.33 -22.45
CA ASN A 217 20.82 21.93 -23.07
C ASN A 217 21.58 21.06 -24.10
N THR A 218 21.21 19.78 -24.26
CA THR A 218 21.72 18.90 -25.33
C THR A 218 20.57 18.46 -26.26
N PRO A 219 20.41 19.07 -27.44
CA PRO A 219 19.29 18.79 -28.34
C PRO A 219 19.13 17.32 -28.74
N THR A 220 20.25 16.60 -28.95
CA THR A 220 20.25 15.22 -29.44
C THR A 220 19.63 14.21 -28.49
N CYS A 221 19.54 14.51 -27.20
CA CYS A 221 18.99 13.59 -26.21
C CYS A 221 18.08 14.19 -25.15
N SER A 222 17.59 15.42 -25.38
CA SER A 222 16.74 16.12 -24.44
C SER A 222 15.39 15.42 -24.20
N ALA A 223 14.81 15.69 -23.04
CA ALA A 223 13.45 15.27 -22.68
C ALA A 223 12.40 15.86 -23.64
N ARG A 224 12.58 17.14 -24.01
CA ARG A 224 11.73 17.83 -25.00
C ARG A 224 11.73 17.13 -26.36
N GLY A 225 12.88 16.62 -26.79
CA GLY A 225 12.99 15.89 -28.06
C GLY A 225 12.11 14.64 -28.11
N LEU A 226 11.98 13.92 -26.99
CA LEU A 226 11.06 12.78 -26.89
C LEU A 226 9.59 13.20 -26.99
N ILE A 227 9.21 14.27 -26.27
CA ILE A 227 7.82 14.68 -26.13
C ILE A 227 7.25 15.26 -27.43
N SER A 228 7.98 16.16 -28.09
CA SER A 228 7.45 16.91 -29.24
C SER A 228 8.16 16.63 -30.55
N GLY A 229 9.30 15.92 -30.56
CA GLY A 229 10.09 15.66 -31.77
C GLY A 229 10.48 16.94 -32.52
N TYR A 230 10.76 18.03 -31.79
CA TYR A 230 11.07 19.31 -32.41
C TYR A 230 12.31 19.16 -33.31
N PRO A 231 12.36 19.79 -34.49
CA PRO A 231 13.55 19.72 -35.34
C PRO A 231 14.68 20.52 -34.69
N PRO A 232 15.78 19.89 -34.22
CA PRO A 232 16.87 20.63 -33.60
C PRO A 232 17.60 21.49 -34.64
N ALA A 233 18.13 22.64 -34.23
CA ALA A 233 18.84 23.55 -35.12
C ALA A 233 20.04 22.92 -35.86
N ASP A 234 20.65 21.87 -35.29
CA ASP A 234 21.79 21.15 -35.86
C ASP A 234 21.41 20.01 -36.82
N GLY A 235 20.12 19.74 -37.01
CA GLY A 235 19.58 18.73 -37.92
C GLY A 235 19.84 17.27 -37.51
N ARG A 236 20.32 17.00 -36.29
CA ARG A 236 20.59 15.63 -35.82
C ARG A 236 19.31 14.92 -35.36
N ASN A 237 19.30 13.59 -35.44
CA ASN A 237 18.22 12.79 -34.86
C ASN A 237 18.23 12.90 -33.33
N GLN A 238 17.04 12.95 -32.73
CA GLN A 238 16.83 13.01 -31.28
C GLN A 238 16.58 11.61 -30.71
N TYR A 239 17.19 11.31 -29.56
CA TYR A 239 17.06 10.04 -28.86
C TYR A 239 17.02 10.26 -27.35
N PHE A 240 15.98 9.82 -26.66
CA PHE A 240 15.99 9.85 -25.20
C PHE A 240 16.82 8.68 -24.63
N THR A 241 17.91 9.00 -23.96
CA THR A 241 19.00 8.05 -23.64
C THR A 241 18.89 7.39 -22.26
N PHE A 242 17.74 7.45 -21.60
CA PHE A 242 17.56 6.85 -20.27
C PHE A 242 17.91 5.36 -20.24
N ASP A 243 17.47 4.60 -21.24
CA ASP A 243 17.80 3.18 -21.33
C ASP A 243 19.29 2.91 -21.58
N ALA A 244 19.98 3.81 -22.27
CA ALA A 244 21.42 3.71 -22.47
C ALA A 244 22.18 3.98 -21.16
N TRP A 245 21.77 4.99 -20.39
CA TRP A 245 22.30 5.25 -19.05
C TRP A 245 22.06 4.08 -18.09
N ARG A 246 20.84 3.53 -18.11
CA ARG A 246 20.51 2.29 -17.39
C ARG A 246 21.46 1.16 -17.82
N GLN A 247 21.64 0.93 -19.11
CA GLN A 247 22.48 -0.16 -19.58
C GLN A 247 23.93 0.00 -19.10
N VAL A 248 24.52 1.18 -19.22
CA VAL A 248 25.92 1.46 -18.81
C VAL A 248 26.10 1.35 -17.30
N THR A 249 25.10 1.73 -16.51
CA THR A 249 25.19 1.60 -15.06
C THR A 249 24.93 0.17 -14.60
N ARG A 250 24.14 -0.64 -15.31
CA ARG A 250 23.72 -1.99 -14.85
C ARG A 250 24.58 -3.16 -15.30
N VAL A 251 25.59 -2.94 -16.14
CA VAL A 251 26.56 -3.99 -16.47
C VAL A 251 27.35 -4.41 -15.23
N GLY A 252 27.60 -5.72 -15.06
CA GLY A 252 28.17 -6.31 -13.84
C GLY A 252 29.56 -5.82 -13.42
N TYR A 253 30.25 -5.07 -14.28
CA TYR A 253 31.57 -4.50 -14.02
C TYR A 253 31.55 -2.98 -13.79
N SER A 254 30.39 -2.32 -13.93
CA SER A 254 30.21 -0.92 -13.54
C SER A 254 30.22 -0.79 -12.02
N GLN A 255 30.99 0.16 -11.49
CA GLN A 255 31.02 0.45 -10.04
C GLN A 255 29.75 1.20 -9.59
N SER A 256 29.00 1.80 -10.52
CA SER A 256 27.72 2.47 -10.26
C SER A 256 26.50 1.55 -10.45
N ILE A 257 26.66 0.23 -10.29
CA ILE A 257 25.57 -0.75 -10.48
C ILE A 257 24.36 -0.56 -9.59
N GLN A 258 24.54 0.08 -8.43
CA GLN A 258 23.47 0.36 -7.47
C GLN A 258 22.95 1.81 -7.54
N SER A 259 23.50 2.63 -8.44
CA SER A 259 23.13 4.04 -8.57
C SER A 259 21.65 4.21 -8.90
N LYS A 260 21.01 5.20 -8.30
CA LYS A 260 19.64 5.61 -8.57
C LYS A 260 19.62 6.69 -9.64
N LEU A 261 18.87 6.49 -10.73
CA LEU A 261 18.81 7.39 -11.87
C LEU A 261 17.60 8.34 -11.74
N LEU A 262 17.85 9.63 -11.81
CA LEU A 262 16.83 10.67 -11.82
C LEU A 262 16.85 11.39 -13.17
N ILE A 263 15.66 11.69 -13.71
CA ILE A 263 15.51 12.51 -14.90
C ILE A 263 15.64 13.97 -14.48
N GLY A 264 16.71 14.64 -14.92
CA GLY A 264 16.97 16.06 -14.70
C GLY A 264 16.23 16.94 -15.70
N LEU A 265 15.45 17.90 -15.21
CA LEU A 265 14.63 18.81 -16.00
C LEU A 265 14.82 20.28 -15.56
N PRO A 266 14.64 21.25 -16.46
CA PRO A 266 14.56 22.66 -16.08
C PRO A 266 13.29 22.92 -15.25
N ALA A 267 13.38 23.72 -14.20
CA ALA A 267 12.26 24.06 -13.33
C ALA A 267 11.37 25.18 -13.90
N SER A 268 11.88 25.95 -14.86
CA SER A 268 11.16 27.00 -15.58
C SER A 268 11.62 27.09 -17.03
N ALA A 269 10.87 27.83 -17.86
CA ALA A 269 11.23 28.10 -19.25
C ALA A 269 12.60 28.78 -19.38
N ASP A 270 12.95 29.64 -18.42
CA ASP A 270 14.19 30.43 -18.42
C ASP A 270 15.32 29.76 -17.61
N ALA A 271 15.10 28.55 -17.08
CA ALA A 271 16.08 27.85 -16.25
C ALA A 271 17.14 27.08 -17.07
N ALA A 272 16.95 26.96 -18.39
CA ALA A 272 17.84 26.28 -19.31
C ALA A 272 18.19 27.20 -20.48
N ASP A 273 19.05 26.75 -21.39
CA ASP A 273 19.44 27.53 -22.57
C ASP A 273 18.21 27.84 -23.42
N ASN A 274 18.02 29.14 -23.74
CA ASN A 274 16.84 29.64 -24.45
C ASN A 274 16.85 29.36 -25.96
N ASP A 275 17.88 28.69 -26.48
CA ASP A 275 18.02 28.39 -27.90
C ASP A 275 17.01 27.31 -28.36
N GLU A 276 16.50 26.50 -27.44
CA GLU A 276 15.48 25.47 -27.70
C GLU A 276 14.50 25.36 -26.50
N PRO A 277 13.24 24.92 -26.69
CA PRO A 277 12.23 24.88 -25.62
C PRO A 277 12.39 23.69 -24.66
N TYR A 278 13.52 23.59 -23.96
CA TYR A 278 13.85 22.42 -23.11
C TYR A 278 12.91 22.18 -21.94
N TYR A 279 12.36 23.26 -21.36
CA TYR A 279 11.41 23.15 -20.26
C TYR A 279 10.20 22.34 -20.69
N LEU A 280 9.84 21.34 -19.89
CA LEU A 280 8.60 20.61 -20.04
C LEU A 280 7.54 21.21 -19.14
N GLU A 281 6.35 21.45 -19.69
CA GLU A 281 5.20 21.75 -18.85
C GLU A 281 4.93 20.58 -17.90
N PRO A 282 4.29 20.81 -16.74
CA PRO A 282 4.10 19.76 -15.73
C PRO A 282 3.41 18.50 -16.28
N LYS A 283 2.51 18.65 -17.26
CA LYS A 283 1.83 17.53 -17.92
C LYS A 283 2.81 16.69 -18.77
N GLU A 284 3.67 17.35 -19.52
CA GLU A 284 4.67 16.72 -20.39
C GLU A 284 5.75 16.01 -19.56
N ALA A 285 6.23 16.67 -18.50
CA ALA A 285 7.16 16.05 -17.55
C ALA A 285 6.55 14.80 -16.91
N LEU A 286 5.26 14.83 -16.59
CA LEU A 286 4.54 13.70 -16.03
C LEU A 286 4.37 12.55 -17.04
N GLU A 287 4.12 12.86 -18.31
CA GLU A 287 4.10 11.86 -19.40
C GLU A 287 5.44 11.12 -19.48
N LEU A 288 6.55 11.86 -19.49
CA LEU A 288 7.91 11.31 -19.47
C LEU A 288 8.18 10.44 -18.23
N ILE A 289 7.87 10.93 -17.04
CA ILE A 289 8.08 10.19 -15.78
C ILE A 289 7.30 8.88 -15.78
N ASN A 290 6.05 8.89 -16.28
CA ASN A 290 5.21 7.70 -16.31
C ASN A 290 5.73 6.62 -17.27
N GLU A 291 6.36 7.03 -18.35
CA GLU A 291 7.03 6.12 -19.29
C GLU A 291 8.21 5.41 -18.60
N TYR A 292 9.08 6.15 -17.91
CA TYR A 292 10.34 5.61 -17.38
C TYR A 292 10.28 5.10 -15.95
N ARG A 293 9.22 5.36 -15.17
CA ARG A 293 9.18 5.02 -13.73
C ARG A 293 9.31 3.54 -13.37
N TYR A 294 9.06 2.65 -14.32
CA TYR A 294 9.20 1.19 -14.15
C TYR A 294 10.51 0.65 -14.71
N HIS A 295 11.31 1.49 -15.37
CA HIS A 295 12.62 1.11 -15.84
C HIS A 295 13.54 0.90 -14.64
N GLU A 296 14.26 -0.22 -14.64
CA GLU A 296 15.18 -0.56 -13.56
C GLU A 296 16.20 0.57 -13.35
N GLY A 297 16.33 1.02 -12.11
CA GLY A 297 17.21 2.11 -11.75
C GLY A 297 16.57 3.49 -11.72
N PHE A 298 15.39 3.68 -12.32
CA PHE A 298 14.65 4.92 -12.14
C PHE A 298 14.33 5.13 -10.67
N ALA A 299 14.62 6.32 -10.18
CA ALA A 299 14.41 6.71 -8.80
C ALA A 299 13.69 8.04 -8.63
N GLY A 300 13.48 8.83 -9.70
CA GLY A 300 12.68 10.05 -9.63
C GLY A 300 13.20 11.17 -10.55
N VAL A 301 13.13 12.41 -10.08
CA VAL A 301 13.33 13.62 -10.90
C VAL A 301 14.28 14.59 -10.20
N MET A 302 15.18 15.18 -10.97
CA MET A 302 15.99 16.32 -10.52
C MET A 302 15.49 17.59 -11.21
N LEU A 303 15.42 18.71 -10.48
CA LEU A 303 15.09 20.02 -11.03
C LEU A 303 16.24 21.02 -10.89
N TRP A 304 16.51 21.70 -11.99
CA TRP A 304 17.37 22.87 -12.06
C TRP A 304 16.51 24.13 -12.26
N ASP A 305 16.29 24.99 -11.28
CA ASP A 305 16.70 24.95 -9.86
C ASP A 305 15.57 25.45 -8.93
N ALA A 306 15.83 25.51 -7.62
CA ALA A 306 14.84 25.86 -6.59
C ALA A 306 14.25 27.26 -6.74
N GLY A 307 15.08 28.26 -7.05
CA GLY A 307 14.60 29.64 -7.22
C GLY A 307 13.77 29.80 -8.48
N SER A 308 14.22 29.21 -9.60
CA SER A 308 13.43 29.16 -10.83
C SER A 308 12.09 28.47 -10.63
N SER A 309 12.07 27.40 -9.85
CA SER A 309 10.86 26.65 -9.48
C SER A 309 9.84 27.54 -8.74
N ASP A 310 10.29 28.29 -7.73
CA ASP A 310 9.43 29.18 -6.94
C ASP A 310 8.89 30.37 -7.76
N MET A 311 9.67 30.88 -8.71
CA MET A 311 9.25 31.98 -9.58
C MET A 311 8.30 31.53 -10.69
N ASN A 312 8.34 30.25 -11.05
CA ASN A 312 7.52 29.67 -12.11
C ASN A 312 6.15 29.20 -11.59
N VAL A 313 5.33 30.16 -11.16
CA VAL A 313 3.95 29.91 -10.71
C VAL A 313 3.03 29.74 -11.92
N VAL A 314 3.09 28.58 -12.57
CA VAL A 314 2.05 28.16 -13.53
C VAL A 314 0.80 27.79 -12.72
N ASP A 315 -0.40 28.11 -13.23
CA ASP A 315 -1.66 27.71 -12.59
C ASP A 315 -1.75 26.16 -12.57
N GLY A 316 -1.32 25.56 -11.46
CA GLY A 316 -1.01 24.13 -11.38
C GLY A 316 0.40 23.71 -11.86
N GLY A 317 1.45 24.50 -11.57
CA GLY A 317 2.85 24.16 -11.83
C GLY A 317 3.32 22.87 -11.13
N LEU A 318 4.42 22.28 -11.61
CA LEU A 318 4.98 21.00 -11.12
C LEU A 318 5.26 21.07 -9.61
N ASP A 319 5.83 22.19 -9.16
CA ASP A 319 6.11 22.46 -7.75
C ASP A 319 4.84 22.77 -6.94
N ALA A 320 3.91 23.55 -7.49
CA ALA A 320 2.62 23.85 -6.86
C ALA A 320 1.66 22.64 -6.77
N ARG A 321 1.76 21.66 -7.67
CA ARG A 321 0.96 20.40 -7.65
C ARG A 321 1.57 19.33 -6.76
N LEU A 322 2.87 19.38 -6.52
CA LEU A 322 3.53 18.62 -5.46
C LEU A 322 3.25 19.25 -4.08
N LYS A 323 3.20 20.60 -4.00
CA LYS A 323 2.83 21.38 -2.81
C LYS A 323 1.32 21.32 -2.45
N SER A 324 0.40 21.31 -3.42
CA SER A 324 -1.06 21.32 -3.15
C SER A 324 -1.61 20.02 -2.57
N ASN A 325 -0.82 18.94 -2.60
CA ASN A 325 -1.13 17.70 -1.87
C ASN A 325 -0.63 17.70 -0.41
N ARG A 326 -0.05 18.80 0.08
CA ARG A 326 0.25 19.00 1.50
C ARG A 326 0.13 20.46 1.90
N THR A 327 -1.05 20.88 2.35
CA THR A 327 -1.17 22.02 3.28
C THR A 327 -1.89 21.62 4.57
N PRO A 328 -1.42 22.11 5.74
CA PRO A 328 -2.04 21.88 7.02
C PRO A 328 -3.36 22.68 7.08
N TYR A 329 -4.46 21.96 6.92
CA TYR A 329 -5.80 22.45 7.22
C TYR A 329 -5.78 23.00 8.66
N ASN A 330 -6.27 24.21 8.90
CA ASN A 330 -6.46 24.69 10.26
C ASN A 330 -7.59 23.86 10.90
N VAL A 331 -7.17 22.79 11.56
CA VAL A 331 -7.99 21.66 11.99
C VAL A 331 -9.03 22.14 12.99
N GLN A 332 -8.77 23.11 13.85
CA GLN A 332 -9.61 23.31 15.04
C GLN A 332 -11.04 23.82 14.78
N ASP A 333 -11.28 24.71 13.81
CA ASP A 333 -12.62 25.28 13.63
C ASP A 333 -13.55 24.39 12.80
N HIS A 334 -13.02 23.69 11.78
CA HIS A 334 -13.81 22.75 10.98
C HIS A 334 -13.78 21.32 11.49
N VAL A 335 -12.77 20.93 12.27
CA VAL A 335 -12.84 19.65 12.99
C VAL A 335 -13.81 19.74 14.14
N GLN A 336 -14.07 20.88 14.78
CA GLN A 336 -15.14 20.94 15.77
C GLN A 336 -16.53 20.87 15.12
N GLU A 337 -16.80 21.59 14.02
CA GLU A 337 -18.07 21.44 13.28
C GLU A 337 -18.23 20.07 12.59
N ALA A 338 -17.16 19.50 12.02
CA ALA A 338 -17.20 18.18 11.39
C ALA A 338 -17.19 17.04 12.41
N ILE A 339 -16.57 17.18 13.59
CA ILE A 339 -16.68 16.24 14.71
C ILE A 339 -18.09 16.33 15.30
N ASP A 340 -18.66 17.52 15.48
CA ASP A 340 -20.02 17.70 16.00
C ASP A 340 -21.10 17.19 15.01
N HIS A 341 -20.81 17.22 13.70
CA HIS A 341 -21.68 16.67 12.65
C HIS A 341 -21.39 15.18 12.33
N ALA A 342 -20.15 14.68 12.50
CA ALA A 342 -19.75 13.29 12.24
C ALA A 342 -19.92 12.35 13.44
N ASN A 343 -19.92 12.86 14.68
CA ASN A 343 -20.10 12.05 15.88
C ASN A 343 -21.53 11.52 16.08
N LYS A 344 -22.49 11.87 15.22
CA LYS A 344 -23.91 11.57 15.51
C LYS A 344 -24.65 10.64 14.56
N GLN A 345 -24.17 10.21 13.38
CA GLN A 345 -24.96 9.26 12.52
C GLN A 345 -24.22 8.72 11.26
N TRP A 346 -23.53 7.58 11.38
CA TRP A 346 -23.01 6.81 10.23
C TRP A 346 -23.59 5.38 10.20
N THR A 347 -24.68 5.18 9.45
CA THR A 347 -25.30 3.87 9.22
C THR A 347 -24.96 3.33 7.82
N PHE A 348 -25.02 2.01 7.64
CA PHE A 348 -24.72 1.32 6.37
C PHE A 348 -25.54 1.86 5.18
N ARG A 349 -26.81 2.22 5.42
CA ARG A 349 -27.70 2.83 4.43
C ARG A 349 -27.18 4.17 3.86
N ARG A 350 -26.38 4.93 4.62
CA ARG A 350 -25.81 6.23 4.23
C ARG A 350 -24.57 6.10 3.34
N MET A 351 -23.73 5.08 3.58
CA MET A 351 -22.59 4.72 2.70
C MET A 351 -23.04 4.47 1.26
N LEU A 352 -24.27 3.99 1.10
CA LEU A 352 -24.84 3.54 -0.17
C LEU A 352 -25.69 4.62 -0.87
N SER A 353 -26.11 5.67 -0.14
CA SER A 353 -26.94 6.77 -0.67
C SER A 353 -26.15 7.98 -1.15
N GLU A 354 -24.87 8.09 -0.78
CA GLU A 354 -24.01 9.15 -1.29
C GLU A 354 -23.60 8.82 -2.73
N ASN A 355 -24.27 9.46 -3.69
CA ASN A 355 -23.72 9.59 -5.03
C ASN A 355 -22.35 10.29 -4.89
N PRO A 356 -21.29 9.80 -5.56
CA PRO A 356 -20.07 10.58 -5.67
C PRO A 356 -20.48 11.95 -6.20
N LYS A 357 -20.14 13.03 -5.48
CA LYS A 357 -20.31 14.39 -5.97
C LYS A 357 -19.79 14.45 -7.41
N GLN A 358 -20.49 15.16 -8.28
CA GLN A 358 -20.14 15.29 -9.69
C GLN A 358 -18.66 15.71 -9.78
N PHE A 359 -17.87 14.88 -10.46
CA PHE A 359 -16.41 14.87 -10.32
C PHE A 359 -15.73 15.76 -11.38
N GLY A 360 -14.80 16.59 -10.90
CA GLY A 360 -13.65 17.20 -11.59
C GLY A 360 -12.49 17.35 -10.58
N GLY A 361 -11.22 17.35 -11.03
CA GLY A 361 -10.02 17.50 -10.19
C GLY A 361 -9.00 16.36 -10.26
N THR A 362 -7.88 16.51 -9.54
CA THR A 362 -6.60 15.79 -9.64
C THR A 362 -6.68 14.28 -9.81
N LEU A 363 -7.63 13.57 -9.17
CA LEU A 363 -7.74 12.10 -9.31
C LEU A 363 -8.38 11.64 -10.63
N ALA A 364 -9.23 12.47 -11.24
CA ALA A 364 -9.71 12.26 -12.61
C ALA A 364 -8.61 12.54 -13.62
N ASP A 365 -7.82 13.59 -13.38
CA ASP A 365 -6.69 13.96 -14.20
C ASP A 365 -5.57 12.89 -14.16
N ILE A 366 -5.33 12.27 -12.99
CA ILE A 366 -4.36 11.19 -12.77
C ILE A 366 -4.72 9.90 -13.52
N ASN A 367 -6.01 9.53 -13.54
CA ASN A 367 -6.45 8.39 -14.33
C ASN A 367 -6.40 8.73 -15.82
N THR A 368 -6.75 9.96 -16.24
CA THR A 368 -6.60 10.37 -17.65
C THR A 368 -5.14 10.49 -18.13
N ALA A 369 -4.18 10.58 -17.21
CA ALA A 369 -2.74 10.65 -17.48
C ALA A 369 -2.03 9.27 -17.46
N ASN A 370 -2.76 8.15 -17.47
CA ASN A 370 -2.22 6.78 -17.52
C ASN A 370 -1.25 6.41 -16.36
N ILE A 371 -1.34 7.11 -15.22
CA ILE A 371 -0.49 6.91 -14.02
C ILE A 371 -0.85 5.62 -13.27
N TYR A 372 -2.05 5.10 -13.47
CA TYR A 372 -2.42 3.78 -13.00
C TYR A 372 -2.77 2.92 -14.21
N PRO A 373 -2.50 1.61 -14.18
CA PRO A 373 -2.86 0.68 -15.25
C PRO A 373 -4.38 0.47 -15.20
N VAL A 374 -5.15 1.52 -15.47
CA VAL A 374 -6.60 1.57 -15.49
C VAL A 374 -6.96 2.50 -16.64
N ASP A 375 -7.93 2.11 -17.45
CA ASP A 375 -8.30 2.92 -18.60
C ASP A 375 -8.62 4.37 -18.21
N PRO A 376 -8.02 5.35 -18.90
CA PRO A 376 -8.06 6.78 -18.59
C PRO A 376 -9.42 7.40 -18.85
N ASN A 377 -10.43 7.07 -18.04
CA ASN A 377 -11.75 7.68 -18.13
C ASN A 377 -12.29 8.15 -16.77
N ALA A 378 -13.12 9.19 -16.81
CA ALA A 378 -13.67 9.85 -15.63
C ALA A 378 -14.48 8.90 -14.73
N GLN A 379 -15.05 7.84 -15.31
CA GLN A 379 -15.84 6.88 -14.57
C GLN A 379 -14.94 5.92 -13.76
N ASN A 380 -13.85 5.44 -14.33
CA ASN A 380 -12.83 4.65 -13.63
C ASN A 380 -12.13 5.46 -12.55
N ALA A 381 -11.89 6.75 -12.79
CA ALA A 381 -11.34 7.66 -11.77
C ALA A 381 -12.23 7.79 -10.54
N ARG A 382 -13.55 7.96 -10.74
CA ARG A 382 -14.53 8.02 -9.65
C ARG A 382 -14.54 6.73 -8.84
N LEU A 383 -14.46 5.59 -9.52
CA LEU A 383 -14.41 4.29 -8.87
C LEU A 383 -13.13 4.10 -8.06
N LEU A 384 -11.98 4.46 -8.63
CA LEU A 384 -10.70 4.33 -7.93
C LEU A 384 -10.62 5.27 -6.72
N TYR A 385 -11.14 6.50 -6.84
CA TYR A 385 -11.29 7.41 -5.71
C TYR A 385 -12.19 6.82 -4.62
N PHE A 386 -13.35 6.29 -5.00
CA PHE A 386 -14.27 5.64 -4.06
C PHE A 386 -13.58 4.46 -3.35
N TYR A 387 -12.84 3.64 -4.09
CA TYR A 387 -12.05 2.56 -3.52
C TYR A 387 -11.06 3.08 -2.47
N ILE A 388 -10.23 4.04 -2.84
CA ILE A 388 -9.16 4.60 -2.00
C ILE A 388 -9.72 5.26 -0.73
N GLN A 389 -10.77 6.05 -0.86
CA GLN A 389 -11.28 6.88 0.23
C GLN A 389 -12.29 6.16 1.11
N GLN A 390 -13.02 5.18 0.55
CA GLN A 390 -14.13 4.53 1.26
C GLN A 390 -13.86 3.07 1.56
N LEU A 391 -13.29 2.31 0.62
CA LEU A 391 -13.10 0.87 0.79
C LEU A 391 -11.78 0.55 1.48
N THR A 392 -10.67 1.17 1.06
CA THR A 392 -9.33 0.92 1.62
C THR A 392 -9.26 1.15 3.13
N PRO A 393 -9.81 2.24 3.71
CA PRO A 393 -9.76 2.44 5.15
C PRO A 393 -10.50 1.33 5.90
N ARG A 394 -11.61 0.85 5.33
CA ARG A 394 -12.45 -0.17 5.93
C ARG A 394 -11.80 -1.55 5.94
N MET A 395 -10.89 -1.81 5.00
CA MET A 395 -10.09 -3.03 4.97
C MET A 395 -9.11 -3.15 6.15
N ALA A 396 -8.74 -2.04 6.80
CA ALA A 396 -7.85 -2.03 7.97
C ALA A 396 -8.58 -1.83 9.30
N SER A 397 -9.80 -1.29 9.28
CA SER A 397 -10.66 -1.13 10.44
C SER A 397 -12.11 -1.26 10.02
N LEU A 398 -12.92 -2.05 10.74
CA LEU A 398 -14.34 -2.29 10.40
C LEU A 398 -15.13 -1.04 10.00
N ASP A 399 -14.96 0.07 10.72
CA ASP A 399 -15.65 1.34 10.47
C ASP A 399 -14.89 2.32 9.56
N GLY A 400 -13.65 1.98 9.18
CA GLY A 400 -12.76 2.85 8.41
C GLY A 400 -12.06 3.94 9.22
N GLN A 401 -12.26 3.98 10.54
CA GLN A 401 -11.62 4.96 11.43
C GLN A 401 -10.40 4.40 12.14
N ASN A 402 -9.48 5.28 12.55
CA ASN A 402 -8.22 4.92 13.22
C ASN A 402 -7.39 3.94 12.40
N THR A 403 -7.36 4.15 11.08
CA THR A 403 -6.57 3.32 10.18
C THR A 403 -5.09 3.61 10.41
N PRO A 404 -4.23 2.57 10.42
CA PRO A 404 -2.82 2.78 10.67
C PRO A 404 -2.19 3.56 9.50
N SER A 405 -1.38 4.56 9.82
CA SER A 405 -0.79 5.48 8.81
C SER A 405 0.04 4.76 7.74
N VAL A 406 0.65 3.61 8.06
CA VAL A 406 1.37 2.78 7.09
C VAL A 406 0.47 2.34 5.92
N LEU A 407 -0.84 2.15 6.14
CA LEU A 407 -1.80 1.79 5.09
C LEU A 407 -1.83 2.86 3.98
N GLN A 408 -1.90 4.13 4.37
CA GLN A 408 -1.96 5.24 3.43
C GLN A 408 -0.58 5.61 2.89
N ASN A 409 0.46 5.54 3.73
CA ASN A 409 1.76 6.11 3.40
C ASN A 409 2.72 5.15 2.69
N ALA A 410 2.52 3.84 2.83
CA ALA A 410 3.40 2.85 2.23
C ALA A 410 2.61 1.87 1.36
N ILE A 411 1.47 1.42 1.86
CA ILE A 411 0.85 0.23 1.29
C ILE A 411 -0.03 0.58 0.12
N LEU A 412 -0.92 1.57 0.28
CA LEU A 412 -1.77 2.05 -0.80
C LEU A 412 -0.94 2.46 -2.04
N PRO A 413 0.14 3.23 -1.91
CA PRO A 413 1.05 3.51 -3.04
C PRO A 413 1.58 2.26 -3.72
N LEU A 414 2.06 1.25 -2.96
CA LEU A 414 2.51 -0.02 -3.51
C LEU A 414 1.39 -0.79 -4.22
N MET A 415 0.15 -0.76 -3.70
CA MET A 415 -1.00 -1.37 -4.37
C MET A 415 -1.23 -0.75 -5.74
N MET A 416 -1.09 0.56 -5.82
CA MET A 416 -1.41 1.31 -7.02
C MET A 416 -0.32 1.19 -8.11
N GLN A 417 0.87 0.71 -7.76
CA GLN A 417 1.95 0.40 -8.72
C GLN A 417 1.76 -0.95 -9.43
N SER A 418 0.87 -1.82 -8.96
CA SER A 418 0.60 -3.11 -9.60
C SER A 418 -0.13 -2.94 -10.93
N SER A 419 0.22 -3.75 -11.94
CA SER A 419 -0.45 -3.82 -13.25
C SER A 419 -1.94 -4.22 -13.18
N LEU A 420 -2.34 -4.92 -12.12
CA LEU A 420 -3.65 -5.57 -12.00
C LEU A 420 -4.50 -5.02 -10.85
N ILE A 421 -3.88 -4.63 -9.72
CA ILE A 421 -4.64 -4.27 -8.52
C ILE A 421 -5.50 -3.02 -8.68
N PRO A 422 -5.07 -1.95 -9.36
CA PRO A 422 -5.94 -0.81 -9.67
C PRO A 422 -7.18 -1.20 -10.50
N LYS A 423 -7.05 -2.15 -11.44
CA LYS A 423 -8.18 -2.66 -12.21
C LYS A 423 -9.16 -3.43 -11.34
N ILE A 424 -8.62 -4.27 -10.45
CA ILE A 424 -9.39 -5.00 -9.44
C ILE A 424 -10.10 -4.02 -8.49
N ALA A 425 -9.42 -2.96 -8.06
CA ALA A 425 -9.98 -1.93 -7.18
C ALA A 425 -11.16 -1.20 -7.84
N VAL A 426 -11.02 -0.87 -9.13
CA VAL A 426 -12.11 -0.32 -9.95
C VAL A 426 -13.27 -1.30 -10.07
N PHE A 427 -13.00 -2.59 -10.33
CA PHE A 427 -14.02 -3.62 -10.40
C PHE A 427 -14.75 -3.80 -9.06
N GLU A 428 -14.04 -3.79 -7.92
CA GLU A 428 -14.63 -3.85 -6.59
C GLU A 428 -15.53 -2.63 -6.32
N ALA A 429 -15.02 -1.43 -6.57
CA ALA A 429 -15.79 -0.19 -6.42
C ALA A 429 -17.03 -0.15 -7.33
N ALA A 430 -16.93 -0.70 -8.55
CA ALA A 430 -18.06 -0.81 -9.45
C ALA A 430 -19.15 -1.70 -8.83
N GLY A 431 -18.77 -2.85 -8.26
CA GLY A 431 -19.69 -3.74 -7.56
C GLY A 431 -20.51 -3.02 -6.49
N PHE A 432 -19.87 -2.16 -5.69
CA PHE A 432 -20.56 -1.34 -4.68
C PHE A 432 -21.56 -0.34 -5.26
N GLN A 433 -21.21 0.34 -6.35
CA GLN A 433 -22.09 1.34 -6.95
C GLN A 433 -23.30 0.71 -7.67
N GLU A 434 -23.14 -0.50 -8.21
CA GLU A 434 -24.18 -1.18 -8.96
C GLU A 434 -25.12 -1.99 -8.06
N ILE A 435 -24.80 -2.16 -6.78
CA ILE A 435 -25.48 -3.16 -5.93
C ILE A 435 -26.97 -2.92 -5.71
N PHE A 436 -27.41 -1.66 -5.70
CA PHE A 436 -28.83 -1.31 -5.59
C PHE A 436 -29.49 -1.02 -6.94
N ARG A 437 -28.74 -1.04 -8.04
CA ARG A 437 -29.23 -0.65 -9.36
C ARG A 437 -29.83 -1.81 -10.14
N THR A 438 -29.34 -3.03 -9.92
CA THR A 438 -29.82 -4.22 -10.63
C THR A 438 -29.73 -5.48 -9.76
N PRO A 439 -30.69 -6.42 -9.89
CA PRO A 439 -30.57 -7.73 -9.27
C PRO A 439 -29.41 -8.57 -9.82
N ASP A 440 -29.01 -8.39 -11.10
CA ASP A 440 -27.96 -9.18 -11.76
C ASP A 440 -26.70 -8.35 -12.04
N ILE A 441 -26.05 -7.90 -10.97
CA ILE A 441 -24.86 -7.03 -11.04
C ILE A 441 -23.76 -7.62 -11.92
N ALA A 442 -23.47 -8.92 -11.76
CA ALA A 442 -22.41 -9.61 -12.49
C ALA A 442 -22.63 -9.61 -14.01
N GLU A 443 -23.90 -9.57 -14.44
CA GLU A 443 -24.31 -9.56 -15.85
C GLU A 443 -24.44 -8.14 -16.43
N THR A 444 -24.19 -7.11 -15.63
CA THR A 444 -24.16 -5.75 -16.17
C THR A 444 -23.01 -5.61 -17.16
N ARG A 445 -23.27 -4.91 -18.28
CA ARG A 445 -22.27 -4.63 -19.31
C ARG A 445 -20.95 -4.11 -18.72
N ARG A 446 -21.03 -3.30 -17.66
CA ARG A 446 -19.87 -2.73 -16.97
C ARG A 446 -19.06 -3.77 -16.21
N MET A 447 -19.71 -4.61 -15.40
CA MET A 447 -19.03 -5.65 -14.63
C MET A 447 -18.42 -6.70 -15.56
N ILE A 448 -19.11 -7.08 -16.63
CA ILE A 448 -18.59 -7.99 -17.66
C ILE A 448 -17.33 -7.40 -18.31
N ALA A 449 -17.37 -6.12 -18.72
CA ALA A 449 -16.23 -5.46 -19.37
C ALA A 449 -15.00 -5.39 -18.46
N LEU A 450 -15.16 -4.91 -17.22
CA LEU A 450 -14.05 -4.79 -16.25
C LEU A 450 -13.46 -6.17 -15.92
N LYS A 451 -14.30 -7.19 -15.71
CA LYS A 451 -13.84 -8.56 -15.48
C LYS A 451 -13.10 -9.13 -16.69
N GLY A 452 -13.63 -8.93 -17.89
CA GLY A 452 -13.00 -9.36 -19.14
C GLY A 452 -11.61 -8.75 -19.32
N GLU A 453 -11.45 -7.46 -19.00
CA GLU A 453 -10.17 -6.77 -19.03
C GLU A 453 -9.17 -7.38 -18.04
N ILE A 454 -9.58 -7.63 -16.79
CA ILE A 454 -8.73 -8.28 -15.78
C ILE A 454 -8.29 -9.66 -16.26
N LEU A 455 -9.21 -10.47 -16.80
CA LEU A 455 -8.90 -11.80 -17.31
C LEU A 455 -7.94 -11.78 -18.50
N ALA A 456 -8.05 -10.81 -19.40
CA ALA A 456 -7.10 -10.64 -20.51
C ALA A 456 -5.67 -10.34 -20.01
N ASN A 457 -5.55 -9.53 -18.96
CA ASN A 457 -4.25 -9.24 -18.33
C ASN A 457 -3.71 -10.47 -17.58
N VAL A 458 -4.55 -11.22 -16.88
CA VAL A 458 -4.18 -12.52 -16.29
C VAL A 458 -3.63 -13.46 -17.35
N ASN A 459 -4.31 -13.61 -18.48
CA ASN A 459 -3.85 -14.47 -19.59
C ASN A 459 -2.48 -14.03 -20.14
N THR A 460 -2.18 -12.72 -20.07
CA THR A 460 -0.87 -12.20 -20.49
C THR A 460 0.24 -12.59 -19.53
N ILE A 461 0.05 -12.42 -18.22
CA ILE A 461 1.06 -12.81 -17.22
C ILE A 461 1.24 -14.32 -17.15
N LEU A 462 0.20 -15.11 -17.46
CA LEU A 462 0.28 -16.57 -17.52
C LEU A 462 1.23 -17.10 -18.61
N LYS A 463 1.62 -16.28 -19.60
CA LYS A 463 2.58 -16.67 -20.66
C LYS A 463 3.95 -17.07 -20.10
N ASP A 464 4.39 -16.46 -19.00
CA ASP A 464 5.62 -16.84 -18.26
C ASP A 464 5.27 -17.21 -16.81
N PHE A 465 4.35 -18.16 -16.66
CA PHE A 465 3.81 -18.58 -15.36
C PHE A 465 4.88 -18.93 -14.32
N ASN A 466 6.03 -19.48 -14.73
CA ASN A 466 7.09 -19.82 -13.78
C ASN A 466 7.62 -18.59 -13.02
N LYS A 467 7.73 -17.45 -13.70
CA LYS A 467 8.14 -16.17 -13.10
C LYS A 467 6.97 -15.44 -12.43
N THR A 468 5.76 -15.56 -12.98
CA THR A 468 4.60 -14.72 -12.60
C THR A 468 3.56 -15.43 -11.72
N TYR A 469 3.74 -16.71 -11.37
CA TYR A 469 2.71 -17.50 -10.67
C TYR A 469 2.12 -16.84 -9.42
N ARG A 470 2.93 -16.10 -8.65
CA ARG A 470 2.46 -15.42 -7.43
C ARG A 470 1.43 -14.34 -7.76
N GLU A 471 1.74 -13.51 -8.75
CA GLU A 471 0.86 -12.44 -9.22
C GLU A 471 -0.41 -13.02 -9.85
N ALA A 472 -0.26 -14.04 -10.70
CA ALA A 472 -1.39 -14.71 -11.33
C ALA A 472 -2.33 -15.36 -10.30
N MET A 473 -1.79 -16.10 -9.33
CA MET A 473 -2.58 -16.75 -8.30
C MET A 473 -3.23 -15.73 -7.35
N HIS A 474 -2.57 -14.63 -7.00
CA HIS A 474 -3.20 -13.55 -6.23
C HIS A 474 -4.36 -12.90 -6.98
N CYS A 475 -4.18 -12.61 -8.27
CA CYS A 475 -5.23 -12.01 -9.08
C CYS A 475 -6.47 -12.92 -9.17
N VAL A 476 -6.26 -14.21 -9.48
CA VAL A 476 -7.37 -15.18 -9.55
C VAL A 476 -8.03 -15.37 -8.18
N LEU A 477 -7.25 -15.41 -7.10
CA LEU A 477 -7.80 -15.47 -5.73
C LEU A 477 -8.66 -14.24 -5.42
N HIS A 478 -8.26 -13.05 -5.88
CA HIS A 478 -9.05 -11.85 -5.71
C HIS A 478 -10.36 -11.92 -6.51
N LEU A 479 -10.33 -12.47 -7.73
CA LEU A 479 -11.54 -12.75 -8.48
C LEU A 479 -12.48 -13.69 -7.74
N VAL A 480 -11.97 -14.72 -7.03
CA VAL A 480 -12.79 -15.57 -6.15
C VAL A 480 -13.50 -14.73 -5.07
N VAL A 481 -12.80 -13.79 -4.42
CA VAL A 481 -13.39 -12.90 -3.39
C VAL A 481 -14.46 -11.98 -3.98
N LEU A 482 -14.24 -11.43 -5.16
CA LEU A 482 -15.20 -10.53 -5.80
C LEU A 482 -16.43 -11.28 -6.32
N GLU A 483 -16.26 -12.49 -6.85
CA GLU A 483 -17.38 -13.37 -7.20
C GLU A 483 -18.12 -13.85 -5.95
N TYR A 484 -17.43 -14.08 -4.83
CA TYR A 484 -18.04 -14.37 -3.54
C TYR A 484 -18.93 -13.21 -3.07
N ASN A 485 -18.46 -11.96 -3.18
CA ASN A 485 -19.22 -10.80 -2.75
C ASN A 485 -20.38 -10.46 -3.72
N TRP A 486 -20.12 -10.43 -5.03
CA TRP A 486 -21.03 -9.84 -6.02
C TRP A 486 -21.60 -10.83 -7.03
N GLY A 487 -20.88 -11.92 -7.28
CA GLY A 487 -21.11 -12.86 -8.35
C GLY A 487 -22.01 -14.03 -7.99
N ASN A 488 -21.69 -15.19 -8.57
CA ASN A 488 -22.43 -16.44 -8.39
C ASN A 488 -21.49 -17.62 -8.14
N TYR A 489 -22.07 -18.69 -7.61
CA TYR A 489 -21.35 -19.91 -7.24
C TYR A 489 -20.54 -20.53 -8.40
N ASN A 490 -21.10 -20.58 -9.61
CA ASN A 490 -20.43 -21.19 -10.76
C ASN A 490 -19.15 -20.42 -11.12
N SER A 491 -19.18 -19.08 -11.07
CA SER A 491 -17.97 -18.28 -11.33
C SER A 491 -16.92 -18.42 -10.23
N ILE A 492 -17.33 -18.55 -8.96
CA ILE A 492 -16.42 -18.83 -7.84
C ILE A 492 -15.68 -20.15 -8.11
N MET A 493 -16.42 -21.21 -8.42
CA MET A 493 -15.85 -22.54 -8.64
C MET A 493 -14.94 -22.59 -9.87
N ALA A 494 -15.27 -21.88 -10.95
CA ALA A 494 -14.39 -21.78 -12.12
C ALA A 494 -13.02 -21.16 -11.76
N HIS A 495 -13.00 -20.10 -10.94
CA HIS A 495 -11.74 -19.50 -10.48
C HIS A 495 -11.00 -20.41 -9.48
N ILE A 496 -11.70 -21.12 -8.60
CA ILE A 496 -11.13 -22.12 -7.69
C ILE A 496 -10.46 -23.26 -8.47
N ASP A 497 -11.09 -23.77 -9.54
CA ASP A 497 -10.48 -24.79 -10.39
C ASP A 497 -9.24 -24.27 -11.13
N GLY A 498 -9.26 -23.00 -11.56
CA GLY A 498 -8.07 -22.31 -12.06
C GLY A 498 -6.93 -22.31 -11.04
N LEU A 499 -7.21 -21.94 -9.78
CA LEU A 499 -6.22 -21.97 -8.69
C LEU A 499 -5.69 -23.40 -8.42
N LYS A 500 -6.57 -24.41 -8.42
CA LYS A 500 -6.18 -25.82 -8.25
C LYS A 500 -5.21 -26.26 -9.35
N ASN A 501 -5.47 -25.87 -10.60
CA ASN A 501 -4.57 -26.13 -11.72
C ASN A 501 -3.22 -25.43 -11.53
N MET A 502 -3.21 -24.17 -11.10
CA MET A 502 -1.97 -23.43 -10.80
C MET A 502 -1.17 -24.08 -9.66
N ILE A 503 -1.83 -24.55 -8.59
CA ILE A 503 -1.19 -25.28 -7.48
C ILE A 503 -0.57 -26.59 -7.99
N LYS A 504 -1.29 -27.32 -8.87
CA LYS A 504 -0.78 -28.56 -9.49
C LYS A 504 0.51 -28.30 -10.28
N LEU A 505 0.55 -27.22 -11.06
CA LEU A 505 1.75 -26.79 -11.79
C LEU A 505 2.91 -26.39 -10.87
N ARG A 506 2.62 -26.02 -9.61
CA ARG A 506 3.60 -25.63 -8.58
C ARG A 506 3.90 -26.72 -7.55
N GLY A 507 3.80 -27.99 -7.97
CA GLY A 507 4.18 -29.14 -7.14
C GLY A 507 3.06 -29.75 -6.31
N GLY A 508 1.81 -29.34 -6.55
CA GLY A 508 0.60 -30.02 -6.07
C GLY A 508 0.24 -29.81 -4.61
N SER A 509 0.89 -28.86 -3.92
CA SER A 509 0.63 -28.54 -2.51
C SER A 509 0.83 -27.04 -2.28
N ILE A 510 -0.04 -26.43 -1.48
CA ILE A 510 -0.01 -24.99 -1.19
C ILE A 510 1.24 -24.57 -0.38
N GLN A 511 1.92 -25.51 0.24
CA GLN A 511 3.15 -25.34 1.04
C GLN A 511 4.37 -25.25 0.13
N LYS A 512 4.30 -25.84 -1.07
CA LYS A 512 5.34 -25.75 -2.10
C LYS A 512 5.27 -24.47 -2.93
N LEU A 513 4.33 -23.57 -2.63
CA LEU A 513 4.22 -22.27 -3.29
C LEU A 513 5.33 -21.28 -2.85
N HIS A 514 6.07 -21.59 -1.78
CA HIS A 514 7.13 -20.73 -1.21
C HIS A 514 6.66 -19.28 -0.93
N SER A 515 5.36 -19.10 -0.67
CA SER A 515 4.74 -17.80 -0.38
C SER A 515 3.79 -17.97 0.82
N PRO A 516 4.25 -17.66 2.05
CA PRO A 516 3.45 -17.83 3.26
C PRO A 516 2.12 -17.08 3.20
N LEU A 517 2.15 -15.91 2.57
CA LEU A 517 0.98 -15.10 2.28
C LEU A 517 -0.05 -15.83 1.43
N LEU A 518 0.36 -16.30 0.25
CA LEU A 518 -0.54 -16.94 -0.71
C LEU A 518 -1.16 -18.19 -0.09
N THR A 519 -0.38 -18.96 0.68
CA THR A 519 -0.87 -20.09 1.45
C THR A 519 -1.95 -19.68 2.45
N LYS A 520 -1.72 -18.63 3.25
CA LYS A 520 -2.71 -18.12 4.21
C LYS A 520 -4.01 -17.66 3.54
N LEU A 521 -3.90 -17.01 2.39
CA LEU A 521 -5.05 -16.53 1.64
C LEU A 521 -5.88 -17.66 1.05
N LEU A 522 -5.21 -18.67 0.46
CA LEU A 522 -5.87 -19.87 -0.06
C LEU A 522 -6.63 -20.61 1.04
N ILE A 523 -6.06 -20.71 2.24
CA ILE A 523 -6.73 -21.30 3.41
C ILE A 523 -7.98 -20.51 3.78
N ALA A 524 -7.87 -19.18 3.89
CA ALA A 524 -9.00 -18.35 4.32
C ALA A 524 -10.15 -18.42 3.31
N ILE A 525 -9.89 -18.24 2.02
CA ILE A 525 -10.95 -18.21 1.01
C ILE A 525 -11.62 -19.58 0.81
N ASP A 526 -10.87 -20.67 0.94
CA ASP A 526 -11.44 -22.01 0.83
C ASP A 526 -12.38 -22.29 2.00
N PHE A 527 -12.03 -21.90 3.23
CA PHE A 527 -12.97 -21.95 4.34
C PHE A 527 -14.17 -21.02 4.17
N GLU A 528 -13.97 -19.76 3.78
CA GLU A 528 -15.06 -18.78 3.65
C GLU A 528 -16.10 -19.22 2.61
N THR A 529 -15.65 -19.73 1.47
CA THR A 529 -16.52 -20.29 0.42
C THR A 529 -17.18 -21.59 0.90
N ALA A 530 -16.44 -22.53 1.50
CA ALA A 530 -16.98 -23.77 2.04
C ALA A 530 -18.07 -23.52 3.10
N CYS A 531 -17.85 -22.56 4.00
CA CYS A 531 -18.81 -22.21 5.05
C CYS A 531 -20.08 -21.59 4.49
N CYS A 532 -19.95 -20.69 3.51
CA CYS A 532 -21.09 -19.99 2.93
C CYS A 532 -21.98 -20.89 2.06
N TYR A 533 -21.38 -21.83 1.33
CA TYR A 533 -22.10 -22.78 0.48
C TYR A 533 -22.35 -24.13 1.15
N GLU A 534 -21.97 -24.25 2.43
CA GLU A 534 -22.12 -25.47 3.24
C GLU A 534 -21.57 -26.70 2.52
N GLN A 535 -20.37 -26.60 1.98
CA GLN A 535 -19.70 -27.64 1.19
C GLN A 535 -18.34 -28.04 1.75
N ASP A 536 -17.75 -29.07 1.15
CA ASP A 536 -16.41 -29.51 1.49
C ASP A 536 -15.33 -28.53 0.98
N LEU A 537 -14.17 -28.56 1.63
CA LEU A 537 -13.01 -27.77 1.23
C LEU A 537 -12.54 -28.19 -0.16
N SER A 538 -12.26 -27.22 -1.02
CA SER A 538 -11.94 -27.44 -2.44
C SER A 538 -10.44 -27.39 -2.73
N ILE A 539 -9.66 -26.68 -1.92
CA ILE A 539 -8.24 -26.41 -2.14
C ILE A 539 -7.38 -27.07 -1.06
N ILE A 540 -7.69 -26.83 0.21
CA ILE A 540 -6.83 -27.15 1.34
C ILE A 540 -7.17 -28.51 1.94
N LYS A 541 -6.15 -29.17 2.48
CA LYS A 541 -6.28 -30.46 3.17
C LYS A 541 -6.10 -30.27 4.69
N PRO A 542 -6.59 -31.20 5.53
CA PRO A 542 -6.50 -31.08 7.00
C PRO A 542 -5.08 -30.84 7.53
N GLN A 543 -4.05 -31.41 6.89
CA GLN A 543 -2.64 -31.21 7.27
C GLN A 543 -2.15 -29.79 7.00
N ASP A 544 -2.76 -29.07 6.06
CA ASP A 544 -2.27 -27.78 5.58
C ASP A 544 -2.41 -26.67 6.61
N VAL A 545 -3.25 -26.90 7.62
CA VAL A 545 -3.61 -25.94 8.65
C VAL A 545 -3.00 -26.25 10.02
N SER A 546 -2.19 -27.31 10.11
CA SER A 546 -1.58 -27.81 11.35
C SER A 546 -0.48 -26.91 11.94
N GLY A 547 0.10 -26.01 11.14
CA GLY A 547 1.18 -25.11 11.54
C GLY A 547 0.74 -23.73 12.04
N PHE A 548 -0.56 -23.45 12.11
CA PHE A 548 -1.07 -22.17 12.61
C PHE A 548 -1.60 -22.34 14.03
N THR A 549 -0.92 -21.75 15.00
CA THR A 549 -1.36 -21.72 16.40
C THR A 549 -2.00 -20.38 16.72
N SER A 550 -3.12 -20.39 17.45
CA SER A 550 -3.73 -19.17 17.98
C SER A 550 -2.83 -18.55 19.05
N SER A 551 -2.75 -17.21 19.06
CA SER A 551 -2.17 -16.45 20.17
C SER A 551 -3.27 -15.90 21.08
N GLN A 552 -2.89 -15.32 22.22
CA GLN A 552 -3.86 -14.74 23.14
C GLN A 552 -4.53 -13.51 22.50
N CYS A 553 -5.82 -13.64 22.18
CA CYS A 553 -6.60 -12.60 21.54
C CYS A 553 -7.27 -11.67 22.57
N PRO A 554 -7.58 -10.41 22.22
CA PRO A 554 -8.31 -9.49 23.09
C PRO A 554 -9.71 -10.01 23.43
N GLU A 555 -10.27 -9.58 24.57
CA GLU A 555 -11.64 -9.94 25.00
C GLU A 555 -12.71 -9.60 23.95
N SER A 556 -12.48 -8.58 23.11
CA SER A 556 -13.43 -8.18 22.06
C SER A 556 -13.56 -9.19 20.92
N PHE A 557 -12.65 -10.18 20.85
CA PHE A 557 -12.65 -11.25 19.86
C PHE A 557 -13.43 -12.49 20.31
N GLU A 558 -13.92 -12.49 21.56
CA GLU A 558 -14.73 -13.58 22.09
C GLU A 558 -15.91 -13.89 21.17
N ASN A 559 -16.07 -15.17 20.86
CA ASN A 559 -17.10 -15.66 19.97
C ASN A 559 -17.46 -17.13 20.31
N PRO A 560 -18.64 -17.61 19.89
CA PRO A 560 -19.07 -18.98 20.18
C PRO A 560 -18.23 -20.10 19.51
N PHE A 561 -17.31 -19.79 18.60
CA PHE A 561 -16.46 -20.80 17.97
C PHE A 561 -15.18 -21.08 18.77
N HIS A 562 -14.62 -20.08 19.45
CA HIS A 562 -13.35 -20.24 20.14
C HIS A 562 -13.32 -19.45 21.45
N TYR A 563 -12.71 -20.02 22.49
CA TYR A 563 -12.55 -19.37 23.79
C TYR A 563 -11.24 -18.58 23.84
N SER A 564 -11.30 -17.26 24.07
CA SER A 564 -10.10 -16.40 24.14
C SER A 564 -9.64 -16.08 25.58
N GLY A 565 -10.48 -16.33 26.59
CA GLY A 565 -10.13 -16.14 28.00
C GLY A 565 -11.15 -15.38 28.86
N ALA A 566 -12.28 -14.92 28.31
CA ALA A 566 -13.27 -14.12 29.01
C ALA A 566 -14.73 -14.61 28.81
N PRO A 567 -15.60 -14.46 29.83
CA PRO A 567 -17.03 -14.71 29.68
C PRO A 567 -17.69 -13.61 28.83
N PHE A 568 -18.78 -13.93 28.13
CA PHE A 568 -19.46 -12.93 27.28
C PHE A 568 -20.03 -11.76 28.06
N ALA A 569 -20.34 -11.93 29.36
CA ALA A 569 -20.84 -10.84 30.20
C ALA A 569 -19.89 -9.63 30.21
N THR A 570 -18.57 -9.86 30.23
CA THR A 570 -17.55 -8.81 30.18
C THR A 570 -17.56 -8.06 28.85
N VAL A 571 -17.80 -8.78 27.75
CA VAL A 571 -17.83 -8.22 26.39
C VAL A 571 -19.09 -7.42 26.15
N LEU A 572 -20.24 -7.96 26.56
CA LEU A 572 -21.56 -7.39 26.37
C LEU A 572 -21.82 -6.18 27.29
N ALA A 573 -21.17 -6.12 28.47
CA ALA A 573 -21.25 -4.97 29.38
C ALA A 573 -20.83 -3.66 28.70
N LYS A 574 -19.89 -3.69 27.76
CA LYS A 574 -19.41 -2.49 27.02
C LYS A 574 -20.50 -1.82 26.17
N LEU A 575 -21.58 -2.52 25.84
CA LEU A 575 -22.75 -2.01 25.10
C LEU A 575 -24.06 -2.04 25.91
N ASN A 576 -23.98 -2.24 27.23
CA ASN A 576 -25.14 -2.39 28.12
C ASN A 576 -26.15 -3.47 27.65
N LEU A 577 -25.66 -4.56 27.07
CA LEU A 577 -26.50 -5.66 26.60
C LEU A 577 -26.87 -6.60 27.76
N SER A 578 -28.05 -7.22 27.67
CA SER A 578 -28.65 -7.95 28.79
C SER A 578 -27.83 -9.19 29.24
N PRO A 579 -27.72 -9.46 30.56
CA PRO A 579 -27.03 -10.66 31.07
C PRO A 579 -27.55 -12.01 30.52
N PRO A 580 -28.87 -12.22 30.30
CA PRO A 580 -29.37 -13.44 29.68
C PRO A 580 -28.78 -13.71 28.29
N LEU A 581 -28.46 -12.67 27.52
CA LEU A 581 -27.86 -12.80 26.20
C LEU A 581 -26.43 -13.33 26.26
N ALA A 582 -25.65 -12.86 27.25
CA ALA A 582 -24.31 -13.37 27.50
C ALA A 582 -24.32 -14.87 27.84
N ALA A 583 -25.27 -15.29 28.70
CA ALA A 583 -25.43 -16.70 29.07
C ALA A 583 -25.73 -17.59 27.85
N ILE A 584 -26.59 -17.13 26.92
CA ILE A 584 -26.88 -17.84 25.67
C ILE A 584 -25.62 -18.00 24.82
N LEU A 585 -24.80 -16.96 24.68
CA LEU A 585 -23.55 -17.03 23.91
C LEU A 585 -22.52 -17.97 24.56
N ASP A 586 -22.42 -17.97 25.90
CA ASP A 586 -21.55 -18.89 26.64
C ASP A 586 -22.02 -20.35 26.47
N ASP A 587 -23.32 -20.61 26.50
CA ASP A 587 -23.89 -21.93 26.26
C ASP A 587 -23.71 -22.38 24.81
N LEU A 588 -23.84 -21.48 23.84
CA LEU A 588 -23.51 -21.76 22.44
C LEU A 588 -22.03 -22.13 22.28
N ARG A 589 -21.11 -21.43 22.96
CA ARG A 589 -19.68 -21.77 22.93
C ARG A 589 -19.42 -23.18 23.45
N ARG A 590 -20.08 -23.56 24.55
CA ARG A 590 -20.00 -24.94 25.09
C ARG A 590 -20.55 -25.96 24.11
N LEU A 591 -21.72 -25.70 23.53
CA LEU A 591 -22.35 -26.57 22.54
C LEU A 591 -21.45 -26.77 21.31
N THR A 592 -20.88 -25.70 20.76
CA THR A 592 -19.94 -25.76 19.63
C THR A 592 -18.69 -26.56 19.97
N SER A 593 -18.18 -26.44 21.20
CA SER A 593 -17.04 -27.24 21.68
C SER A 593 -17.38 -28.72 21.77
N LEU A 594 -18.58 -29.08 22.25
CA LEU A 594 -19.06 -30.46 22.28
C LEU A 594 -19.13 -31.07 20.86
N VAL A 595 -19.72 -30.32 19.92
CA VAL A 595 -19.84 -30.74 18.51
C VAL A 595 -18.48 -30.91 17.84
N THR A 596 -17.49 -30.08 18.15
CA THR A 596 -16.18 -30.15 17.48
C THR A 596 -15.21 -31.14 18.13
N ASN A 597 -15.31 -31.38 19.44
CA ASN A 597 -14.57 -32.43 20.15
C ASN A 597 -15.04 -33.84 19.75
N PHE A 598 -16.28 -33.98 19.27
CA PHE A 598 -16.79 -35.20 18.66
C PHE A 598 -15.88 -35.74 17.53
N PHE A 599 -15.27 -34.86 16.73
CA PHE A 599 -14.35 -35.26 15.65
C PHE A 599 -12.97 -35.75 16.16
N ALA A 600 -12.62 -35.54 17.43
CA ALA A 600 -11.31 -35.86 18.00
C ALA A 600 -11.27 -37.22 18.71
N THR A 601 -12.41 -37.75 19.17
CA THR A 601 -12.46 -39.00 19.95
C THR A 601 -12.68 -40.22 19.05
N LYS A 602 -11.60 -40.90 18.65
CA LYS A 602 -11.67 -42.19 17.94
C LYS A 602 -11.16 -43.40 18.73
N SER A 603 -10.85 -43.30 20.03
CA SER A 603 -10.17 -44.39 20.75
C SER A 603 -10.48 -44.54 22.24
N ASP A 604 -11.74 -44.45 22.67
CA ASP A 604 -12.09 -44.81 24.06
C ASP A 604 -13.28 -45.77 24.12
N SER A 605 -13.09 -46.92 24.76
CA SER A 605 -14.09 -47.98 24.94
C SER A 605 -15.20 -47.61 25.93
N ASN A 606 -15.02 -46.52 26.70
CA ASN A 606 -15.99 -45.96 27.64
C ASN A 606 -16.66 -44.67 27.13
N ALA A 607 -16.36 -44.22 25.90
CA ALA A 607 -16.98 -43.03 25.35
C ALA A 607 -18.47 -43.29 25.03
N PRO A 608 -19.39 -42.36 25.33
CA PRO A 608 -20.80 -42.52 24.99
C PRO A 608 -20.97 -42.75 23.48
N THR A 609 -21.94 -43.59 23.10
CA THR A 609 -22.13 -43.94 21.68
C THR A 609 -22.44 -42.70 20.85
N HIS A 610 -22.15 -42.74 19.55
CA HIS A 610 -22.46 -41.66 18.59
C HIS A 610 -23.92 -41.16 18.73
N GLN A 611 -24.85 -42.09 18.98
CA GLN A 611 -26.26 -41.78 19.22
C GLN A 611 -26.49 -41.07 20.56
N GLN A 612 -25.87 -41.51 21.65
CA GLN A 612 -26.00 -40.87 22.96
C GLN A 612 -25.44 -39.44 22.97
N GLN A 613 -24.29 -39.22 22.33
CA GLN A 613 -23.71 -37.88 22.21
C GLN A 613 -24.54 -36.95 21.31
N SER A 614 -25.08 -37.47 20.20
CA SER A 614 -26.00 -36.71 19.35
C SER A 614 -27.27 -36.27 20.11
N ILE A 615 -27.82 -37.14 20.96
CA ILE A 615 -28.97 -36.79 21.83
C ILE A 615 -28.61 -35.67 22.82
N ILE A 616 -27.43 -35.72 23.44
CA ILE A 616 -26.96 -34.67 24.37
C ILE A 616 -26.86 -33.33 23.64
N ILE A 617 -26.21 -33.31 22.47
CA ILE A 617 -26.05 -32.10 21.65
C ILE A 617 -27.42 -31.54 21.27
N SER A 618 -28.35 -32.38 20.80
CA SER A 618 -29.70 -31.93 20.44
C SER A 618 -30.49 -31.40 21.64
N ASN A 619 -30.39 -32.02 22.81
CA ASN A 619 -31.06 -31.54 24.03
C ASN A 619 -30.52 -30.18 24.49
N ASP A 620 -29.20 -29.99 24.46
CA ASP A 620 -28.57 -28.71 24.79
C ASP A 620 -28.96 -27.63 23.78
N ALA A 621 -28.99 -27.97 22.49
CA ALA A 621 -29.46 -27.07 21.44
C ALA A 621 -30.92 -26.65 21.65
N ILE A 622 -31.83 -27.58 21.98
CA ILE A 622 -33.25 -27.28 22.30
C ILE A 622 -33.35 -26.35 23.50
N ARG A 623 -32.56 -26.57 24.55
CA ARG A 623 -32.55 -25.70 25.74
C ARG A 623 -32.13 -24.28 25.37
N ILE A 624 -31.05 -24.12 24.61
CA ILE A 624 -30.57 -22.81 24.14
C ILE A 624 -31.62 -22.13 23.26
N GLN A 625 -32.24 -22.88 22.34
CA GLN A 625 -33.30 -22.38 21.48
C GLN A 625 -34.48 -21.83 22.31
N LYS A 626 -34.93 -22.56 23.33
CA LYS A 626 -35.99 -22.12 24.25
C LYS A 626 -35.60 -20.85 25.00
N SER A 627 -34.37 -20.77 25.53
CA SER A 627 -33.87 -19.58 26.20
C SER A 627 -33.88 -18.36 25.25
N ALA A 628 -33.40 -18.52 24.01
CA ALA A 628 -33.41 -17.44 23.02
C ALA A 628 -34.82 -17.02 22.58
N LEU A 629 -35.77 -17.97 22.50
CA LEU A 629 -37.18 -17.68 22.22
C LEU A 629 -37.89 -16.96 23.37
N SER A 630 -37.44 -17.16 24.61
CA SER A 630 -38.00 -16.50 25.80
C SER A 630 -37.58 -15.04 25.96
N LEU A 631 -36.50 -14.62 25.29
CA LEU A 631 -36.08 -13.22 25.29
C LEU A 631 -37.08 -12.36 24.50
N PRO A 632 -37.40 -11.15 25.00
CA PRO A 632 -38.29 -10.25 24.29
C PRO A 632 -37.70 -9.94 22.91
N ALA A 633 -38.50 -10.10 21.86
CA ALA A 633 -38.14 -9.54 20.57
C ALA A 633 -38.10 -8.01 20.70
N ALA A 634 -37.19 -7.36 19.97
CA ALA A 634 -37.15 -5.90 19.91
C ALA A 634 -38.56 -5.37 19.54
N SER A 635 -39.21 -4.65 20.45
CA SER A 635 -40.57 -4.15 20.29
C SER A 635 -40.66 -2.67 20.70
N ALA A 636 -41.16 -1.87 19.77
CA ALA A 636 -41.32 -0.41 19.74
C ALA A 636 -40.13 0.40 19.17
N SER A 637 -40.45 1.15 18.11
CA SER A 637 -39.60 2.15 17.45
C SER A 637 -39.60 3.46 18.25
N PRO A 638 -38.48 4.20 18.31
CA PRO A 638 -37.20 3.96 17.64
C PRO A 638 -36.32 2.95 18.40
N TYR A 639 -35.75 1.98 17.67
CA TYR A 639 -34.85 0.97 18.23
C TYR A 639 -33.48 1.57 18.57
N SER A 640 -32.94 1.26 19.75
CA SER A 640 -31.53 1.55 20.05
C SER A 640 -30.60 0.54 19.34
N PRO A 641 -29.31 0.87 19.11
CA PRO A 641 -28.33 -0.10 18.61
C PRO A 641 -28.27 -1.38 19.45
N SER A 642 -28.38 -1.27 20.78
CA SER A 642 -28.38 -2.40 21.70
C SER A 642 -29.59 -3.33 21.51
N ASP A 643 -30.78 -2.79 21.19
CA ASP A 643 -31.97 -3.58 20.89
C ASP A 643 -31.79 -4.38 19.59
N LEU A 644 -31.22 -3.75 18.57
CA LEU A 644 -30.96 -4.37 17.28
C LEU A 644 -29.87 -5.45 17.37
N ILE A 645 -28.79 -5.20 18.11
CA ILE A 645 -27.73 -6.19 18.37
C ILE A 645 -28.30 -7.38 19.14
N SER A 646 -29.13 -7.13 20.15
CA SER A 646 -29.81 -8.19 20.91
C SER A 646 -30.69 -9.06 20.01
N GLU A 647 -31.46 -8.43 19.11
CA GLU A 647 -32.33 -9.16 18.17
C GLU A 647 -31.52 -10.01 17.17
N ILE A 648 -30.39 -9.51 16.67
CA ILE A 648 -29.51 -10.27 15.77
C ILE A 648 -28.94 -11.49 16.49
N ILE A 649 -28.40 -11.32 17.70
CA ILE A 649 -27.85 -12.42 18.49
C ILE A 649 -28.94 -13.45 18.81
N ARG A 650 -30.13 -12.99 19.18
CA ARG A 650 -31.28 -13.86 19.48
C ARG A 650 -31.69 -14.70 18.27
N ILE A 651 -31.85 -14.11 17.09
CA ILE A 651 -32.25 -14.83 15.88
C ILE A 651 -31.16 -15.80 15.42
N THR A 652 -29.90 -15.35 15.38
CA THR A 652 -28.78 -16.20 14.95
C THR A 652 -28.55 -17.38 15.92
N ALA A 653 -28.76 -17.18 17.23
CA ALA A 653 -28.76 -18.26 18.21
C ALA A 653 -29.87 -19.29 17.96
N ILE A 654 -31.09 -18.82 17.66
CA ILE A 654 -32.22 -19.70 17.31
C ILE A 654 -31.90 -20.50 16.05
N VAL A 655 -31.40 -19.86 14.99
CA VAL A 655 -31.07 -20.53 13.72
C VAL A 655 -29.98 -21.58 13.91
N TYR A 656 -28.89 -21.22 14.59
CA TYR A 656 -27.76 -22.12 14.82
C TYR A 656 -28.15 -23.34 15.67
N SER A 657 -28.89 -23.13 16.76
CA SER A 657 -29.41 -24.22 17.60
C SER A 657 -30.46 -25.08 16.89
N THR A 658 -31.29 -24.49 16.02
CA THR A 658 -32.26 -25.23 15.19
C THR A 658 -31.55 -26.14 14.19
N ALA A 659 -30.51 -25.65 13.50
CA ALA A 659 -29.72 -26.44 12.55
C ALA A 659 -29.09 -27.66 13.22
N LEU A 660 -28.53 -27.48 14.42
CA LEU A 660 -27.96 -28.56 15.23
C LEU A 660 -29.01 -29.57 15.70
N THR A 661 -30.17 -29.09 16.15
CA THR A 661 -31.28 -29.94 16.62
C THR A 661 -31.87 -30.79 15.51
N LEU A 662 -32.14 -30.16 14.36
CA LEU A 662 -32.79 -30.81 13.22
C LEU A 662 -31.83 -31.55 12.30
N ARG A 663 -30.51 -31.37 12.49
CA ARG A 663 -29.47 -31.93 11.62
C ARG A 663 -29.68 -31.52 10.15
N LEU A 664 -30.12 -30.27 9.95
CA LEU A 664 -30.37 -29.68 8.63
C LEU A 664 -29.42 -28.50 8.40
N PRO A 665 -28.95 -28.29 7.14
CA PRO A 665 -28.09 -27.16 6.81
C PRO A 665 -28.64 -25.84 7.31
N ILE A 666 -27.76 -24.92 7.72
CA ILE A 666 -28.16 -23.60 8.24
C ILE A 666 -28.96 -22.86 7.18
N SER A 667 -28.59 -22.98 5.91
CA SER A 667 -29.30 -22.39 4.79
C SER A 667 -30.78 -22.80 4.72
N PHE A 668 -31.07 -24.06 5.08
CA PHE A 668 -32.39 -24.68 5.01
C PHE A 668 -33.30 -24.26 6.17
N VAL A 669 -32.77 -24.17 7.39
CA VAL A 669 -33.57 -23.82 8.58
C VAL A 669 -33.75 -22.30 8.75
N TYR A 670 -32.91 -21.49 8.11
CA TYR A 670 -32.95 -20.05 8.26
C TYR A 670 -34.01 -19.42 7.34
N SER A 671 -35.19 -19.15 7.91
CA SER A 671 -36.35 -18.68 7.13
C SER A 671 -36.13 -17.31 6.48
N PRO A 672 -36.77 -17.03 5.32
CA PRO A 672 -36.69 -15.72 4.65
C PRO A 672 -37.09 -14.54 5.54
N ALA A 673 -38.10 -14.70 6.40
CA ALA A 673 -38.55 -13.65 7.31
C ALA A 673 -37.50 -13.31 8.38
N GLN A 674 -36.85 -14.33 8.95
CA GLN A 674 -35.76 -14.13 9.91
C GLN A 674 -34.55 -13.48 9.24
N ARG A 675 -34.19 -13.92 8.02
CA ARG A 675 -33.09 -13.33 7.23
C ARG A 675 -33.32 -11.84 6.97
N LEU A 676 -34.52 -11.48 6.53
CA LEU A 676 -34.90 -10.09 6.27
C LEU A 676 -34.77 -9.25 7.55
N LYS A 677 -35.22 -9.78 8.69
CA LYS A 677 -35.17 -9.09 9.98
C LYS A 677 -33.73 -8.86 10.46
N VAL A 678 -32.87 -9.88 10.36
CA VAL A 678 -31.45 -9.78 10.71
C VAL A 678 -30.72 -8.82 9.79
N TYR A 679 -30.99 -8.88 8.48
CA TYR A 679 -30.43 -7.93 7.52
C TYR A 679 -30.85 -6.48 7.83
N ASP A 680 -32.15 -6.22 8.04
CA ASP A 680 -32.65 -4.89 8.36
C ASP A 680 -31.98 -4.34 9.64
N ALA A 681 -31.82 -5.18 10.67
CA ALA A 681 -31.11 -4.82 11.88
C ALA A 681 -29.63 -4.50 11.62
N PHE A 682 -28.89 -5.37 10.89
CA PHE A 682 -27.50 -5.11 10.53
C PHE A 682 -27.33 -3.79 9.77
N SER A 683 -28.26 -3.47 8.87
CA SER A 683 -28.20 -2.26 8.04
C SER A 683 -28.39 -0.94 8.82
N ARG A 684 -28.91 -1.02 10.05
CA ARG A 684 -29.23 0.12 10.92
C ARG A 684 -28.20 0.37 12.02
N ILE A 685 -27.37 -0.63 12.35
CA ILE A 685 -26.30 -0.52 13.35
C ILE A 685 -25.05 0.05 12.68
N SER A 686 -24.30 0.91 13.39
CA SER A 686 -23.04 1.43 12.86
C SER A 686 -21.94 0.38 12.92
N LEU A 687 -20.98 0.44 11.99
CA LEU A 687 -19.81 -0.46 12.05
C LEU A 687 -18.90 -0.13 13.24
N SER A 688 -18.98 1.07 13.81
CA SER A 688 -18.27 1.44 15.04
C SER A 688 -18.83 0.70 16.27
N ASP A 689 -20.15 0.48 16.32
CA ASP A 689 -20.76 -0.35 17.37
C ASP A 689 -20.27 -1.81 17.26
N TRP A 690 -20.23 -2.35 16.04
CA TRP A 690 -19.72 -3.70 15.79
C TRP A 690 -18.21 -3.84 16.05
N LYS A 691 -17.44 -2.78 15.84
CA LYS A 691 -16.00 -2.73 16.14
C LYS A 691 -15.67 -2.90 17.61
N ILE A 692 -16.62 -2.65 18.53
CA ILE A 692 -16.46 -2.89 19.96
C ILE A 692 -16.43 -4.41 20.28
N MET A 693 -17.13 -5.22 19.47
CA MET A 693 -17.25 -6.67 19.65
C MET A 693 -17.15 -7.46 18.32
N PRO A 694 -16.01 -7.38 17.61
CA PRO A 694 -15.83 -8.01 16.31
C PRO A 694 -16.01 -9.54 16.34
N GLY A 695 -15.72 -10.21 17.47
CA GLY A 695 -15.93 -11.65 17.60
C GLY A 695 -17.40 -12.07 17.49
N VAL A 696 -18.28 -11.37 18.22
CA VAL A 696 -19.74 -11.58 18.15
C VAL A 696 -20.28 -11.22 16.77
N TYR A 697 -19.76 -10.14 16.17
CA TYR A 697 -20.12 -9.71 14.82
C TYR A 697 -19.81 -10.78 13.76
N VAL A 698 -18.57 -11.30 13.76
CA VAL A 698 -18.15 -12.38 12.84
C VAL A 698 -19.01 -13.62 13.03
N TRP A 699 -19.26 -14.04 14.28
CA TRP A 699 -20.12 -15.19 14.54
C TRP A 699 -21.52 -15.02 13.95
N ALA A 700 -22.16 -13.88 14.23
CA ALA A 700 -23.51 -13.61 13.73
C ALA A 700 -23.56 -13.58 12.19
N LEU A 701 -22.55 -12.99 11.55
CA LEU A 701 -22.42 -12.97 10.09
C LEU A 701 -22.21 -14.36 9.51
N MET A 702 -21.34 -15.19 10.10
CA MET A 702 -21.09 -16.56 9.65
C MET A 702 -22.32 -17.46 9.76
N VAL A 703 -23.19 -17.24 10.76
CA VAL A 703 -24.50 -17.91 10.82
C VAL A 703 -25.47 -17.31 9.79
N ALA A 704 -25.33 -16.03 9.45
CA ALA A 704 -26.29 -15.33 8.60
C ALA A 704 -26.08 -15.50 7.09
N THR A 705 -24.84 -15.79 6.65
CA THR A 705 -24.46 -15.89 5.23
C THR A 705 -24.82 -17.20 4.52
N PRO A 706 -24.91 -18.38 5.16
CA PRO A 706 -25.28 -19.61 4.45
C PRO A 706 -26.63 -19.49 3.76
N GLY A 707 -26.70 -19.80 2.47
CA GLY A 707 -27.93 -19.67 1.67
C GLY A 707 -28.45 -18.24 1.50
N SER A 708 -27.60 -17.23 1.68
CA SER A 708 -27.99 -15.82 1.58
C SER A 708 -28.39 -15.37 0.16
N GLY A 709 -28.11 -16.18 -0.86
CA GLY A 709 -28.56 -15.96 -2.25
C GLY A 709 -27.84 -14.81 -2.96
N THR A 710 -28.20 -14.56 -4.21
CA THR A 710 -27.57 -13.52 -5.06
C THR A 710 -28.26 -12.16 -4.97
N ASN A 711 -29.32 -12.02 -4.17
CA ASN A 711 -29.97 -10.74 -3.99
C ASN A 711 -29.08 -9.74 -3.23
N VAL A 712 -29.49 -8.47 -3.22
CA VAL A 712 -28.76 -7.37 -2.59
C VAL A 712 -28.42 -7.66 -1.13
N GLN A 713 -29.35 -8.25 -0.38
CA GLN A 713 -29.17 -8.53 1.05
C GLN A 713 -28.07 -9.57 1.26
N GLY A 714 -28.09 -10.65 0.48
CA GLY A 714 -27.10 -11.71 0.58
C GLY A 714 -25.70 -11.28 0.18
N ARG A 715 -25.58 -10.49 -0.90
CA ARG A 715 -24.30 -9.90 -1.30
C ARG A 715 -23.69 -9.04 -0.19
N LEU A 716 -24.51 -8.24 0.48
CA LEU A 716 -24.07 -7.35 1.56
C LEU A 716 -23.70 -8.10 2.84
N LEU A 717 -24.44 -9.16 3.18
CA LEU A 717 -24.05 -10.04 4.29
C LEU A 717 -22.70 -10.70 4.04
N ARG A 718 -22.46 -11.21 2.82
CA ARG A 718 -21.16 -11.80 2.45
C ARG A 718 -20.04 -10.78 2.46
N PHE A 719 -20.26 -9.58 1.91
CA PHE A 719 -19.27 -8.51 1.99
C PHE A 719 -18.92 -8.16 3.45
N ASN A 720 -19.93 -7.98 4.30
CA ASN A 720 -19.71 -7.68 5.72
C ASN A 720 -18.97 -8.80 6.45
N GLN A 721 -19.27 -10.07 6.11
CA GLN A 721 -18.49 -11.22 6.59
C GLN A 721 -17.04 -11.11 6.16
N THR A 722 -16.77 -10.91 4.86
CA THR A 722 -15.41 -10.76 4.32
C THR A 722 -14.65 -9.67 5.08
N LEU A 723 -15.27 -8.51 5.30
CA LEU A 723 -14.68 -7.38 6.01
C LEU A 723 -14.33 -7.72 7.46
N ALA A 724 -15.26 -8.33 8.19
CA ALA A 724 -15.09 -8.68 9.60
C ALA A 724 -14.04 -9.78 9.79
N VAL A 725 -14.07 -10.79 8.92
CA VAL A 725 -13.09 -11.88 8.90
C VAL A 725 -11.70 -11.33 8.56
N ILE A 726 -11.56 -10.40 7.61
CA ILE A 726 -10.28 -9.71 7.33
C ILE A 726 -9.78 -8.94 8.56
N CYS A 727 -10.64 -8.15 9.21
CA CYS A 727 -10.26 -7.33 10.37
C CYS A 727 -9.72 -8.18 11.53
N MET A 728 -10.27 -9.36 11.76
CA MET A 728 -9.77 -10.27 12.79
C MET A 728 -8.53 -11.06 12.33
N LYS A 729 -8.49 -11.53 11.07
CA LYS A 729 -7.33 -12.25 10.49
C LYS A 729 -6.05 -11.39 10.52
N LEU A 730 -6.21 -10.07 10.38
CA LEU A 730 -5.16 -9.06 10.51
C LEU A 730 -4.50 -9.03 11.90
N ARG A 731 -5.27 -9.32 12.95
CA ARG A 731 -4.78 -9.33 14.33
C ARG A 731 -4.20 -10.68 14.69
N ASP A 732 -4.91 -11.76 14.34
CA ASP A 732 -4.44 -13.12 14.55
C ASP A 732 -5.02 -14.05 13.46
N PHE A 733 -4.14 -14.51 12.58
CA PHE A 733 -4.51 -15.42 11.50
C PHE A 733 -4.86 -16.83 12.00
N GLY A 734 -4.10 -17.35 12.98
CA GLY A 734 -4.31 -18.70 13.51
C GLY A 734 -5.66 -18.82 14.21
N PHE A 735 -5.97 -17.86 15.07
CA PHE A 735 -7.26 -17.75 15.75
C PHE A 735 -8.45 -17.73 14.78
N MET A 736 -8.35 -16.93 13.72
CA MET A 736 -9.44 -16.84 12.74
C MET A 736 -9.58 -18.10 11.89
N VAL A 737 -8.47 -18.75 11.53
CA VAL A 737 -8.53 -20.07 10.88
C VAL A 737 -9.18 -21.10 11.80
N ASP A 738 -8.92 -21.07 13.10
CA ASP A 738 -9.57 -21.95 14.06
C ASP A 738 -11.09 -21.67 14.17
N CYS A 739 -11.51 -20.40 14.15
CA CYS A 739 -12.92 -20.03 14.10
C CYS A 739 -13.61 -20.56 12.84
N LEU A 740 -13.02 -20.31 11.66
CA LEU A 740 -13.51 -20.79 10.36
C LEU A 740 -13.59 -22.31 10.31
N ARG A 741 -12.53 -23.00 10.75
CA ARG A 741 -12.47 -24.47 10.82
C ARG A 741 -13.52 -25.03 11.76
N THR A 742 -13.72 -24.41 12.92
CA THR A 742 -14.71 -24.83 13.92
C THR A 742 -16.12 -24.74 13.35
N PHE A 743 -16.47 -23.61 12.73
CA PHE A 743 -17.78 -23.45 12.10
C PHE A 743 -18.00 -24.44 10.96
N TRP A 744 -17.00 -24.61 10.08
CA TRP A 744 -17.06 -25.61 9.01
C TRP A 744 -17.27 -27.03 9.56
N ARG A 745 -16.56 -27.42 10.62
CA ARG A 745 -16.75 -28.72 11.30
C ARG A 745 -18.17 -28.89 11.84
N VAL A 746 -18.76 -27.84 12.40
CA VAL A 746 -20.16 -27.88 12.85
C VAL A 746 -21.09 -28.14 11.67
N GLN A 747 -20.90 -27.46 10.54
CA GLN A 747 -21.69 -27.72 9.33
C GLN A 747 -21.49 -29.14 8.79
N ARG A 748 -20.25 -29.65 8.81
CA ARG A 748 -19.97 -31.06 8.44
C ARG A 748 -20.65 -32.03 9.40
N TRP A 749 -20.68 -31.71 10.69
CA TRP A 749 -21.35 -32.52 11.69
C TRP A 749 -22.84 -32.60 11.37
N ILE A 750 -23.50 -31.45 11.16
CA ILE A 750 -24.94 -31.33 10.84
C ILE A 750 -25.32 -32.25 9.67
N VAL A 751 -24.54 -32.26 8.59
CA VAL A 751 -24.80 -33.07 7.39
C VAL A 751 -24.31 -34.52 7.52
N GLY A 752 -23.39 -34.80 8.45
CA GLY A 752 -22.63 -36.05 8.55
C GLY A 752 -23.42 -37.34 8.80
N ASP A 753 -24.73 -37.28 9.09
CA ASP A 753 -25.60 -38.46 9.13
C ASP A 753 -26.37 -38.71 7.82
N ILE A 754 -26.40 -37.74 6.89
CA ILE A 754 -27.13 -37.83 5.61
C ILE A 754 -26.27 -38.53 4.53
N GLY A 755 -24.94 -38.61 4.72
CA GLY A 755 -24.00 -39.14 3.73
C GLY A 755 -23.72 -40.65 3.77
N LYS A 756 -24.52 -41.46 4.47
CA LYS A 756 -24.37 -42.94 4.46
C LYS A 756 -25.58 -43.69 3.90
N GLY A 757 -26.62 -42.99 3.48
CA GLY A 757 -27.72 -43.56 2.71
C GLY A 757 -28.30 -42.45 1.86
N GLU A 758 -28.53 -42.73 0.58
CA GLU A 758 -29.18 -41.84 -0.40
C GLU A 758 -28.25 -40.90 -1.20
N GLU A 759 -27.12 -41.42 -1.70
CA GLU A 759 -26.67 -41.02 -3.05
C GLU A 759 -27.58 -41.68 -4.09
N GLY A 760 -28.72 -41.05 -4.37
CA GLY A 760 -29.64 -41.51 -5.42
C GLY A 760 -30.97 -40.79 -5.38
N ARG A 761 -31.10 -39.74 -6.22
CA ARG A 761 -32.19 -38.73 -6.28
C ARG A 761 -31.88 -37.57 -5.35
N ILE A 762 -31.46 -36.41 -5.81
CA ILE A 762 -32.23 -35.52 -6.68
C ILE A 762 -31.24 -34.75 -7.58
N GLY A 763 -31.25 -35.07 -8.87
CA GLY A 763 -30.93 -34.12 -9.92
C GLY A 763 -32.22 -33.40 -10.32
N ASP A 764 -32.08 -32.14 -10.73
CA ASP A 764 -33.07 -31.27 -11.35
C ASP A 764 -34.15 -30.65 -10.44
N ALA A 765 -33.88 -29.42 -9.98
CA ALA A 765 -34.81 -28.29 -9.93
C ALA A 765 -34.08 -26.97 -9.65
#